data_AF-A0A846P1U8-F1
#
_entry.id   AF-A0A846P1U8-F1
#
_cell.length_a   1.000
_cell.length_b   1.000
_cell.length_c   1.000
_cell.angle_alpha   90.00
_cell.angle_beta   90.00
_cell.angle_gamma   90.00
#
_symmetry.space_group_name_H-M   'P 1'
#
loop_
_entity.id
_entity.type
_entity.pdbx_description
1 polymer ?
#
loop_
_entity_poly.entity_id
_entity_poly.type
_entity_poly.pdbx_seq_one_letter_code
_entity_poly.pdbx_strand_id
1 'polypeptide(L)'
;MREVSNNVIAILIAIFIMVFLLQVSFYAFRMGITARAGTGRVSFCVELNASLDPIGSPQTSYVDDPYYYDANYTSSDTGVRFYDNTSLFEINNVTGVISFTPNQSQVGNETVLIWIIGSCGTQKDSEVVLFEVEEENKAPILDSIPDFELNQSDYFWYDVNATDPENETLTFGDTATFFQIDSSTGVISFVPTQSDVGVHDVIVWVRDPYDLIDWQSVEFNITDINDCPYFDPPIGAQTAIINETYFYDTNATDVDVKPEWSNLTFYDNSTFFNISPTNGTIQFFVNDSHNGTYAINISVTDGLCMATEIVSFSVIAINHPPNITSWYPENHTVEIDEGESQLFWITKFDLDGTTPSTQWYLNGNTLNGQTNDSYTYSASYTSAGTHNVTVVISDGLLTDYHNWTLIVNDVPTEPPPGGISRPPTGAPPVCKEEWRCSEWSVCPVYEVQTRECWDENECGTTFNRPSEMRPCTYVPEPGCEDEVKNCHHGSCEILVDCGGPCPPCPTCSDKIQNCHRMSDGTVVCEEGIDCGGPCPPCEIVLPAKCGDNVCEKDEIFTCFQDCGFLMIEYLIVIILLSLASVLLYRGWHYIVLTYRRRKRPILTDVELLGVTTLRKLHLIQLEIGKKSVRRVSA
;
A
#
# COMPACT_ATOMS: atom_id res chain seq x y z
N MET A 1 -5.74 7.94 57.58
CA MET A 1 -5.74 7.50 58.99
C MET A 1 -4.42 6.78 59.23
N ARG A 2 -3.36 7.48 59.63
CA ARG A 2 -2.87 7.61 61.03
C ARG A 2 -2.76 6.27 61.77
N GLU A 3 -1.51 5.81 61.86
CA GLU A 3 -0.89 5.11 63.00
C GLU A 3 -1.77 4.08 63.74
N VAL A 4 -1.76 2.83 63.27
CA VAL A 4 -1.97 1.69 64.17
C VAL A 4 -0.59 1.26 64.66
N SER A 5 -0.32 1.62 65.90
CA SER A 5 0.89 1.35 66.66
C SER A 5 1.36 -0.11 66.55
N ASN A 6 2.66 -0.30 66.26
CA ASN A 6 3.41 -1.56 66.36
C ASN A 6 3.22 -2.31 67.68
N ASN A 7 2.67 -1.67 68.72
CA ASN A 7 2.37 -2.30 69.99
C ASN A 7 1.20 -3.30 69.90
N VAL A 8 0.25 -3.14 68.96
CA VAL A 8 -0.88 -4.07 68.83
C VAL A 8 -0.45 -5.39 68.19
N ILE A 9 0.44 -5.33 67.20
CA ILE A 9 1.02 -6.51 66.55
C ILE A 9 1.93 -7.27 67.54
N ALA A 10 2.73 -6.55 68.33
CA ALA A 10 3.58 -7.15 69.36
C ALA A 10 2.76 -7.84 70.47
N ILE A 11 1.62 -7.27 70.89
CA ILE A 11 0.73 -7.89 71.89
C ILE A 11 0.08 -9.17 71.33
N LEU A 12 -0.32 -9.19 70.06
CA LEU A 12 -0.90 -10.38 69.43
C LEU A 12 0.13 -11.50 69.26
N ILE A 13 1.38 -11.18 68.92
CA ILE A 13 2.49 -12.14 68.83
C ILE A 13 2.86 -12.68 70.23
N ALA A 14 2.90 -11.81 71.26
CA ALA A 14 3.19 -12.24 72.62
C ALA A 14 2.10 -13.15 73.21
N ILE A 15 0.82 -12.89 72.91
CA ILE A 15 -0.29 -13.77 73.30
C ILE A 15 -0.21 -15.11 72.57
N PHE A 16 0.16 -15.12 71.28
CA PHE A 16 0.35 -16.35 70.51
C PHE A 16 1.50 -17.21 71.05
N ILE A 17 2.64 -16.59 71.41
CA ILE A 17 3.80 -17.27 72.01
C ILE A 17 3.49 -17.78 73.43
N MET A 18 2.74 -17.03 74.25
CA MET A 18 2.31 -17.49 75.57
C MET A 18 1.34 -18.68 75.51
N VAL A 19 0.45 -18.73 74.52
CA VAL A 19 -0.47 -19.86 74.32
C VAL A 19 0.28 -21.09 73.78
N PHE A 20 1.31 -20.90 72.97
CA PHE A 20 2.14 -21.99 72.44
C PHE A 20 3.10 -22.57 73.51
N LEU A 21 3.63 -21.74 74.41
CA LEU A 21 4.51 -22.16 75.51
C LEU A 21 3.76 -22.78 76.70
N LEU A 22 2.44 -22.56 76.84
CA LEU A 22 1.60 -23.20 77.85
C LEU A 22 1.04 -24.58 77.43
N GLN A 23 1.32 -25.04 76.20
CA GLN A 23 1.03 -26.41 75.73
C GLN A 23 2.21 -27.38 75.88
N VAL A 24 3.37 -26.90 76.38
CA VAL A 24 4.54 -27.74 76.66
C VAL A 24 4.81 -27.75 78.15
N SER A 25 3.95 -28.43 78.90
CA SER A 25 4.24 -28.87 80.27
C SER A 25 3.33 -30.03 80.63
N PHE A 26 3.94 -31.10 81.13
CA PHE A 26 3.40 -32.41 81.51
C PHE A 26 3.35 -33.48 80.40
N TYR A 27 4.50 -34.09 80.13
CA TYR A 27 4.63 -35.57 80.11
C TYR A 27 6.10 -35.95 80.35
N ALA A 28 6.57 -35.82 81.60
CA ALA A 28 7.79 -36.47 82.03
C ALA A 28 7.44 -37.88 82.52
N PHE A 29 7.40 -38.85 81.59
CA PHE A 29 7.27 -40.26 81.94
C PHE A 29 8.66 -40.78 82.34
N ARG A 30 8.90 -40.99 83.65
CA ARG A 30 10.04 -41.79 84.09
C ARG A 30 9.76 -43.26 83.76
N MET A 31 10.34 -43.77 82.67
CA MET A 31 10.52 -45.21 82.49
C MET A 31 11.80 -45.64 83.20
N GLY A 32 11.66 -46.39 84.29
CA GLY A 32 12.74 -47.18 84.85
C GLY A 32 12.98 -48.40 83.97
N ILE A 33 14.18 -48.51 83.40
CA ILE A 33 14.61 -49.72 82.67
C ILE A 33 15.03 -50.76 83.72
N THR A 34 14.16 -51.74 83.99
CA THR A 34 14.60 -53.01 84.59
C THR A 34 15.18 -53.87 83.49
N ALA A 35 16.50 -53.99 83.45
CA ALA A 35 17.19 -54.92 82.57
C ALA A 35 16.81 -56.37 82.94
N ARG A 36 16.07 -57.01 82.05
CA ARG A 36 16.08 -58.47 81.91
C ARG A 36 17.00 -58.75 80.73
N ALA A 37 17.98 -59.65 80.90
CA ALA A 37 18.83 -60.09 79.79
C ALA A 37 17.96 -60.72 78.70
N GLY A 38 17.62 -59.91 77.69
CA GLY A 38 17.03 -60.33 76.43
C GLY A 38 17.99 -59.87 75.34
N THR A 39 18.45 -60.79 74.50
CA THR A 39 19.26 -60.48 73.34
C THR A 39 18.42 -59.69 72.34
N GLY A 40 18.43 -58.37 72.45
CA GLY A 40 17.94 -57.46 71.43
C GLY A 40 19.05 -57.21 70.41
N ARG A 41 18.77 -57.42 69.12
CA ARG A 41 19.64 -56.93 68.06
C ARG A 41 19.53 -55.40 68.02
N VAL A 42 20.63 -54.70 68.31
CA VAL A 42 20.79 -53.29 67.91
C VAL A 42 21.29 -53.31 66.48
N SER A 43 20.43 -52.98 65.52
CA SER A 43 20.86 -52.75 64.14
C SER A 43 21.28 -51.28 64.02
N PHE A 44 22.56 -51.04 63.78
CA PHE A 44 23.05 -49.74 63.34
C PHE A 44 22.79 -49.63 61.85
N CYS A 45 22.03 -48.64 61.41
CA CYS A 45 21.95 -48.32 60.00
C CYS A 45 22.99 -47.24 59.69
N VAL A 46 23.89 -47.53 58.75
CA VAL A 46 24.90 -46.59 58.31
C VAL A 46 24.29 -45.78 57.18
N GLU A 47 24.02 -44.51 57.42
CA GLU A 47 23.52 -43.62 56.39
C GLU A 47 24.61 -43.34 55.35
N LEU A 48 24.38 -43.81 54.13
CA LEU A 48 25.18 -43.49 52.95
C LEU A 48 24.57 -42.28 52.23
N ASN A 49 25.42 -41.51 51.53
CA ASN A 49 24.97 -40.38 50.73
C ASN A 49 24.41 -40.90 49.39
N ALA A 50 23.24 -40.40 49.01
CA ALA A 50 22.64 -40.60 47.70
C ALA A 50 22.13 -39.24 47.20
N SER A 51 22.34 -38.93 45.93
CA SER A 51 21.82 -37.72 45.29
C SER A 51 21.01 -38.13 44.07
N LEU A 52 19.87 -37.49 43.85
CA LEU A 52 19.05 -37.69 42.68
C LEU A 52 19.73 -36.98 41.50
N ASP A 53 19.85 -37.65 40.36
CA ASP A 53 20.37 -37.01 39.15
C ASP A 53 19.30 -36.05 38.59
N PRO A 54 19.69 -34.87 38.05
CA PRO A 54 18.72 -33.86 37.62
C PRO A 54 17.72 -34.41 36.59
N ILE A 55 16.43 -34.30 36.89
CA ILE A 55 15.36 -34.83 36.05
C ILE A 55 15.09 -33.92 34.84
N GLY A 56 15.33 -32.62 34.99
CA GLY A 56 15.04 -31.60 33.98
C GLY A 56 13.58 -31.16 34.03
N SER A 57 13.33 -29.85 33.91
CA SER A 57 12.00 -29.27 34.02
C SER A 57 11.83 -28.14 33.00
N PRO A 58 10.71 -28.06 32.26
CA PRO A 58 9.57 -29.00 32.30
C PRO A 58 9.84 -30.35 31.62
N GLN A 59 9.00 -31.34 31.93
CA GLN A 59 8.83 -32.60 31.21
C GLN A 59 7.52 -32.56 30.45
N THR A 60 7.56 -32.65 29.13
CA THR A 60 6.35 -32.60 28.27
C THR A 60 5.96 -34.00 27.79
N SER A 61 4.66 -34.27 27.75
CA SER A 61 4.06 -35.50 27.22
C SER A 61 2.78 -35.16 26.44
N TYR A 62 2.41 -35.99 25.48
CA TYR A 62 1.22 -35.78 24.66
C TYR A 62 0.13 -36.81 24.95
N VAL A 63 -1.13 -36.38 24.91
CA VAL A 63 -2.29 -37.26 25.06
C VAL A 63 -2.20 -38.46 24.11
N ASP A 64 -2.50 -39.65 24.63
CA ASP A 64 -2.46 -40.94 23.93
C ASP A 64 -1.05 -41.43 23.49
N ASP A 65 0.00 -40.64 23.72
CA ASP A 65 1.39 -41.04 23.49
C ASP A 65 2.04 -41.67 24.73
N PRO A 66 2.78 -42.79 24.59
CA PRO A 66 3.49 -43.39 25.71
C PRO A 66 4.67 -42.51 26.15
N TYR A 67 4.59 -41.97 27.37
CA TYR A 67 5.70 -41.29 28.04
C TYR A 67 6.62 -42.31 28.73
N TYR A 68 7.93 -42.08 28.64
CA TYR A 68 8.95 -42.89 29.31
C TYR A 68 10.08 -41.99 29.79
N TYR A 69 10.43 -42.10 31.08
CA TYR A 69 11.58 -41.43 31.67
C TYR A 69 12.28 -42.34 32.68
N ASP A 70 13.60 -42.32 32.70
CA ASP A 70 14.43 -43.14 33.60
C ASP A 70 15.15 -42.24 34.61
N ALA A 71 14.56 -42.08 35.80
CA ALA A 71 15.15 -41.28 36.86
C ALA A 71 16.32 -42.05 37.51
N ASN A 72 17.50 -41.42 37.50
CA ASN A 72 18.71 -42.02 38.00
C ASN A 72 19.20 -41.33 39.28
N TYR A 73 20.08 -41.99 40.02
CA TYR A 73 20.69 -41.44 41.22
C TYR A 73 22.15 -41.84 41.31
N THR A 74 22.96 -40.95 41.87
CA THR A 74 24.37 -41.22 42.14
C THR A 74 24.56 -41.59 43.61
N SER A 75 24.93 -42.85 43.89
CA SER A 75 25.21 -43.31 45.27
C SER A 75 26.10 -44.56 45.34
N SER A 76 26.68 -44.79 46.52
CA SER A 76 27.24 -46.07 46.95
C SER A 76 26.23 -46.98 47.68
N ASP A 77 25.01 -46.49 47.94
CA ASP A 77 23.90 -47.25 48.53
C ASP A 77 23.17 -48.06 47.44
N THR A 78 23.04 -49.37 47.67
CA THR A 78 22.33 -50.30 46.77
C THR A 78 20.87 -50.50 47.16
N GLY A 79 20.40 -49.84 48.23
CA GLY A 79 19.04 -49.93 48.75
C GLY A 79 18.22 -48.64 48.63
N VAL A 80 18.58 -47.74 47.70
CA VAL A 80 17.82 -46.52 47.44
C VAL A 80 16.49 -46.84 46.77
N ARG A 81 15.43 -46.12 47.15
CA ARG A 81 14.11 -46.23 46.54
C ARG A 81 13.56 -44.87 46.14
N PHE A 82 12.83 -44.86 45.03
CA PHE A 82 12.17 -43.68 44.47
C PHE A 82 10.73 -43.55 44.95
N TYR A 83 10.27 -42.32 45.09
CA TYR A 83 8.91 -41.96 45.48
C TYR A 83 8.50 -40.66 44.79
N ASP A 84 7.19 -40.50 44.56
CA ASP A 84 6.57 -39.30 44.02
C ASP A 84 5.33 -38.92 44.85
N ASN A 85 4.78 -37.72 44.62
CA ASN A 85 3.56 -37.23 45.26
C ASN A 85 2.38 -37.05 44.30
N THR A 86 2.45 -37.59 43.09
CA THR A 86 1.45 -37.36 42.04
C THR A 86 0.48 -38.54 41.93
N SER A 87 -0.66 -38.28 41.31
CA SER A 87 -1.57 -39.33 40.81
C SER A 87 -1.49 -39.51 39.29
N LEU A 88 -0.66 -38.73 38.60
CA LEU A 88 -0.51 -38.75 37.14
C LEU A 88 0.12 -40.06 36.67
N PHE A 89 1.14 -40.53 37.38
CA PHE A 89 1.88 -41.77 37.12
C PHE A 89 2.36 -42.39 38.45
N GLU A 90 2.91 -43.60 38.38
CA GLU A 90 3.60 -44.23 39.52
C GLU A 90 5.07 -44.46 39.14
N ILE A 91 6.01 -43.89 39.90
CA ILE A 91 7.43 -44.15 39.69
C ILE A 91 7.80 -45.53 40.20
N ASN A 92 8.55 -46.32 39.41
CA ASN A 92 9.04 -47.60 39.89
C ASN A 92 10.01 -47.41 41.06
N ASN A 93 9.60 -47.83 42.25
CA ASN A 93 10.35 -47.57 43.48
C ASN A 93 11.74 -48.25 43.57
N VAL A 94 12.08 -49.15 42.64
CA VAL A 94 13.41 -49.79 42.57
C VAL A 94 14.22 -49.25 41.39
N THR A 95 13.61 -49.09 40.22
CA THR A 95 14.34 -48.72 39.00
C THR A 95 14.32 -47.24 38.68
N GLY A 96 13.42 -46.44 39.27
CA GLY A 96 13.27 -45.02 38.95
C GLY A 96 12.54 -44.74 37.63
N VAL A 97 12.07 -45.78 36.95
CA VAL A 97 11.35 -45.66 35.67
C VAL A 97 9.95 -45.09 35.89
N ILE A 98 9.63 -44.05 35.14
CA ILE A 98 8.30 -43.48 34.96
C ILE A 98 7.81 -43.91 33.58
N SER A 99 6.62 -44.53 33.52
CA SER A 99 5.99 -44.87 32.24
C SER A 99 4.48 -44.84 32.36
N PHE A 100 3.83 -44.03 31.52
CA PHE A 100 2.38 -43.89 31.45
C PHE A 100 1.96 -43.35 30.09
N THR A 101 0.67 -43.46 29.77
CA THR A 101 0.07 -42.83 28.59
C THR A 101 -1.00 -41.86 29.11
N PRO A 102 -0.79 -40.53 29.03
CA PRO A 102 -1.79 -39.58 29.48
C PRO A 102 -3.05 -39.65 28.60
N ASN A 103 -4.19 -39.32 29.19
CA ASN A 103 -5.46 -39.20 28.48
C ASN A 103 -5.98 -37.75 28.55
N GLN A 104 -7.04 -37.46 27.79
CA GLN A 104 -7.67 -36.14 27.70
C GLN A 104 -7.95 -35.45 29.05
N SER A 105 -8.29 -36.21 30.10
CA SER A 105 -8.61 -35.63 31.42
C SER A 105 -7.38 -35.16 32.20
N GLN A 106 -6.17 -35.47 31.71
CA GLN A 106 -4.90 -35.16 32.35
C GLN A 106 -4.18 -33.98 31.69
N VAL A 107 -4.76 -33.36 30.67
CA VAL A 107 -4.20 -32.16 30.00
C VAL A 107 -4.01 -31.01 30.98
N GLY A 108 -2.86 -30.36 30.90
CA GLY A 108 -2.45 -29.24 31.74
C GLY A 108 -1.14 -29.50 32.48
N ASN A 109 -0.83 -28.60 33.41
CA ASN A 109 0.46 -28.56 34.08
C ASN A 109 0.33 -29.05 35.53
N GLU A 110 1.15 -30.02 35.92
CA GLU A 110 1.23 -30.55 37.28
C GLU A 110 2.65 -30.41 37.84
N THR A 111 2.77 -29.93 39.08
CA THR A 111 4.07 -29.87 39.76
C THR A 111 4.25 -31.10 40.63
N VAL A 112 5.23 -31.93 40.29
CA VAL A 112 5.50 -33.22 40.92
C VAL A 112 6.80 -33.14 41.71
N LEU A 113 6.75 -33.57 42.98
CA LEU A 113 7.93 -33.74 43.83
C LEU A 113 8.37 -35.20 43.75
N ILE A 114 9.57 -35.44 43.24
CA ILE A 114 10.21 -36.76 43.22
C ILE A 114 11.31 -36.76 44.27
N TRP A 115 11.37 -37.80 45.10
CA TRP A 115 12.41 -37.92 46.12
C TRP A 115 12.91 -39.35 46.28
N ILE A 116 14.11 -39.47 46.83
CA ILE A 116 14.75 -40.75 47.12
C ILE A 116 14.92 -40.98 48.61
N ILE A 117 14.67 -42.21 49.05
CA ILE A 117 14.90 -42.67 50.42
C ILE A 117 15.99 -43.75 50.40
N GLY A 118 17.04 -43.57 51.22
CA GLY A 118 18.11 -44.56 51.37
C GLY A 118 17.72 -45.75 52.24
N SER A 119 18.63 -46.72 52.37
CA SER A 119 18.42 -47.97 53.11
C SER A 119 18.02 -47.83 54.60
N CYS A 120 18.27 -46.66 55.21
CA CYS A 120 17.91 -46.33 56.59
C CYS A 120 16.53 -45.68 56.77
N GLY A 121 15.77 -45.48 55.69
CA GLY A 121 14.41 -44.90 55.77
C GLY A 121 14.36 -43.37 55.87
N THR A 122 15.48 -42.69 55.66
CA THR A 122 15.57 -41.21 55.61
C THR A 122 15.57 -40.71 54.17
N GLN A 123 14.79 -39.66 53.88
CA GLN A 123 14.88 -38.93 52.60
C GLN A 123 16.30 -38.36 52.42
N LYS A 124 16.87 -38.55 51.23
CA LYS A 124 18.25 -38.15 50.90
C LYS A 124 18.30 -36.93 50.00
N ASP A 125 17.47 -36.93 48.96
CA ASP A 125 17.42 -35.86 47.97
C ASP A 125 16.02 -35.79 47.36
N SER A 126 15.68 -34.65 46.77
CA SER A 126 14.40 -34.43 46.10
C SER A 126 14.46 -33.34 45.05
N GLU A 127 13.69 -33.49 44.00
CA GLU A 127 13.55 -32.53 42.91
C GLU A 127 12.07 -32.24 42.63
N VAL A 128 11.78 -30.98 42.32
CA VAL A 128 10.45 -30.54 41.87
C VAL A 128 10.50 -30.42 40.36
N VAL A 129 9.60 -31.12 39.68
CA VAL A 129 9.53 -31.20 38.23
C VAL A 129 8.15 -30.70 37.79
N LEU A 130 8.12 -29.79 36.83
CA LEU A 130 6.89 -29.42 36.14
C LEU A 130 6.62 -30.46 35.04
N PHE A 131 5.51 -31.18 35.14
CA PHE A 131 5.01 -32.05 34.08
C PHE A 131 3.92 -31.32 33.30
N GLU A 132 4.06 -31.30 31.98
CA GLU A 132 3.13 -30.66 31.05
C GLU A 132 2.54 -31.76 30.16
N VAL A 133 1.22 -31.94 30.24
CA VAL A 133 0.47 -32.84 29.35
C VAL A 133 -0.23 -31.97 28.32
N GLU A 134 0.19 -32.10 27.07
CA GLU A 134 -0.30 -31.33 25.94
C GLU A 134 -1.06 -32.24 24.95
N GLU A 135 -1.77 -31.65 24.00
CA GLU A 135 -2.35 -32.36 22.86
C GLU A 135 -1.43 -32.17 21.65
N GLU A 136 -1.22 -33.23 20.85
CA GLU A 136 -0.57 -33.04 19.55
C GLU A 136 -1.49 -32.23 18.64
N ASN A 137 -0.93 -31.22 18.00
CA ASN A 137 -1.64 -30.42 17.01
C ASN A 137 -1.99 -31.28 15.78
N LYS A 138 -3.18 -31.10 15.22
CA LYS A 138 -3.62 -31.80 14.01
C LYS A 138 -3.63 -30.84 12.83
N ALA A 139 -3.45 -31.40 11.63
CA ALA A 139 -3.54 -30.61 10.41
C ALA A 139 -4.98 -30.11 10.19
N PRO A 140 -5.15 -28.93 9.55
CA PRO A 140 -6.45 -28.47 9.11
C PRO A 140 -7.05 -29.41 8.06
N ILE A 141 -8.36 -29.28 7.83
CA ILE A 141 -9.13 -30.06 6.86
C ILE A 141 -9.71 -29.08 5.84
N LEU A 142 -9.29 -29.20 4.58
CA LEU A 142 -9.77 -28.40 3.46
C LEU A 142 -11.09 -29.00 2.93
N ASP A 143 -12.11 -28.16 2.74
CA ASP A 143 -13.34 -28.61 2.07
C ASP A 143 -13.07 -28.89 0.60
N SER A 144 -13.75 -29.90 0.04
CA SER A 144 -13.55 -30.28 -1.37
C SER A 144 -13.95 -29.15 -2.31
N ILE A 145 -13.01 -28.75 -3.17
CA ILE A 145 -13.14 -27.74 -4.22
C ILE A 145 -13.42 -28.44 -5.56
N PRO A 146 -14.44 -28.03 -6.34
CA PRO A 146 -14.70 -28.56 -7.68
C PRO A 146 -13.76 -27.94 -8.73
N ASP A 147 -13.67 -28.57 -9.89
CA ASP A 147 -13.05 -27.97 -11.08
C ASP A 147 -13.95 -26.86 -11.67
N PHE A 148 -13.34 -25.87 -12.34
CA PHE A 148 -14.04 -24.68 -12.85
C PHE A 148 -13.92 -24.53 -14.37
N GLU A 149 -15.04 -24.24 -15.02
CA GLU A 149 -15.09 -23.75 -16.40
C GLU A 149 -15.44 -22.26 -16.38
N LEU A 150 -14.52 -21.43 -16.87
CA LEU A 150 -14.63 -19.96 -16.86
C LEU A 150 -14.53 -19.43 -18.28
N ASN A 151 -15.10 -18.26 -18.52
CA ASN A 151 -14.76 -17.51 -19.72
C ASN A 151 -13.77 -16.40 -19.39
N GLN A 152 -12.92 -16.06 -20.36
CA GLN A 152 -12.17 -14.81 -20.33
C GLN A 152 -13.10 -13.61 -20.13
N SER A 153 -12.64 -12.59 -19.42
CA SER A 153 -13.35 -11.34 -19.14
C SER A 153 -14.57 -11.47 -18.20
N ASP A 154 -14.99 -12.68 -17.82
CA ASP A 154 -16.03 -12.90 -16.82
C ASP A 154 -15.45 -12.82 -15.40
N TYR A 155 -16.08 -12.02 -14.53
CA TYR A 155 -15.69 -11.94 -13.12
C TYR A 155 -15.96 -13.26 -12.39
N PHE A 156 -14.91 -13.81 -11.77
CA PHE A 156 -14.96 -15.03 -10.98
C PHE A 156 -14.83 -14.73 -9.49
N TRP A 157 -15.63 -15.42 -8.68
CA TRP A 157 -15.59 -15.37 -7.23
C TRP A 157 -15.85 -16.76 -6.64
N TYR A 158 -15.03 -17.19 -5.69
CA TYR A 158 -15.19 -18.44 -4.96
C TYR A 158 -14.64 -18.33 -3.54
N ASP A 159 -15.31 -18.96 -2.58
CA ASP A 159 -14.95 -18.95 -1.15
C ASP A 159 -14.47 -20.34 -0.73
N VAL A 160 -13.15 -20.46 -0.52
CA VAL A 160 -12.51 -21.70 -0.08
C VAL A 160 -12.67 -21.83 1.43
N ASN A 161 -13.36 -22.89 1.84
CA ASN A 161 -13.61 -23.17 3.25
C ASN A 161 -12.71 -24.29 3.77
N ALA A 162 -12.35 -24.20 5.05
CA ALA A 162 -11.57 -25.20 5.76
C ALA A 162 -11.93 -25.18 7.25
N THR A 163 -11.65 -26.27 7.96
CA THR A 163 -11.86 -26.39 9.39
C THR A 163 -10.62 -26.92 10.08
N ASP A 164 -10.43 -26.55 11.33
CA ASP A 164 -9.33 -27.01 12.16
C ASP A 164 -9.87 -27.74 13.40
N PRO A 165 -9.38 -28.94 13.76
CA PRO A 165 -9.91 -29.68 14.90
C PRO A 165 -9.73 -28.94 16.24
N GLU A 166 -8.67 -28.13 16.35
CA GLU A 166 -8.33 -27.30 17.50
C GLU A 166 -8.91 -25.87 17.38
N ASN A 167 -9.59 -25.58 16.27
CA ASN A 167 -10.22 -24.29 15.92
C ASN A 167 -9.21 -23.13 15.90
N GLU A 168 -8.03 -23.41 15.35
CA GLU A 168 -6.93 -22.47 15.21
C GLU A 168 -7.13 -21.52 14.02
N THR A 169 -6.31 -20.48 13.97
CA THR A 169 -6.38 -19.51 12.86
C THR A 169 -5.70 -20.09 11.63
N LEU A 170 -6.44 -20.17 10.53
CA LEU A 170 -5.97 -20.76 9.29
C LEU A 170 -5.38 -19.72 8.34
N THR A 171 -4.39 -20.14 7.57
CA THR A 171 -3.80 -19.37 6.47
C THR A 171 -3.99 -20.13 5.16
N PHE A 172 -4.63 -19.49 4.19
CA PHE A 172 -4.84 -20.04 2.85
C PHE A 172 -3.72 -19.61 1.90
N GLY A 173 -3.51 -20.42 0.86
CA GLY A 173 -2.63 -20.07 -0.24
C GLY A 173 -2.88 -20.92 -1.49
N ASP A 174 -2.26 -20.49 -2.58
CA ASP A 174 -2.42 -21.11 -3.88
C ASP A 174 -1.09 -21.13 -4.66
N THR A 175 -1.06 -21.80 -5.81
CA THR A 175 0.07 -21.82 -6.75
C THR A 175 -0.26 -21.13 -8.09
N ALA A 176 -1.40 -20.44 -8.19
CA ALA A 176 -1.83 -19.79 -9.43
C ALA A 176 -0.92 -18.61 -9.78
N THR A 177 -0.87 -18.28 -11.07
CA THR A 177 -0.19 -17.08 -11.57
C THR A 177 -1.16 -15.96 -11.97
N PHE A 178 -2.45 -16.30 -12.12
CA PHE A 178 -3.49 -15.42 -12.67
C PHE A 178 -4.49 -14.93 -11.61
N PHE A 179 -4.39 -15.42 -10.37
CA PHE A 179 -5.07 -14.86 -9.20
C PHE A 179 -4.22 -15.06 -7.95
N GLN A 180 -4.66 -14.46 -6.84
CA GLN A 180 -4.13 -14.72 -5.50
C GLN A 180 -5.30 -14.93 -4.55
N ILE A 181 -5.29 -16.03 -3.80
CA ILE A 181 -6.27 -16.26 -2.74
C ILE A 181 -5.99 -15.32 -1.56
N ASP A 182 -7.05 -14.77 -0.96
CA ASP A 182 -6.93 -14.02 0.29
C ASP A 182 -6.54 -14.99 1.41
N SER A 183 -5.35 -14.79 1.96
CA SER A 183 -4.76 -15.72 2.91
C SER A 183 -5.49 -15.81 4.25
N SER A 184 -6.36 -14.84 4.56
CA SER A 184 -7.12 -14.78 5.82
C SER A 184 -8.56 -15.24 5.69
N THR A 185 -9.17 -15.06 4.51
CA THR A 185 -10.58 -15.36 4.27
C THR A 185 -10.81 -16.57 3.37
N GLY A 186 -9.80 -17.00 2.60
CA GLY A 186 -9.96 -18.08 1.62
C GLY A 186 -10.67 -17.66 0.33
N VAL A 187 -10.93 -16.37 0.14
CA VAL A 187 -11.64 -15.86 -1.04
C VAL A 187 -10.71 -15.77 -2.26
N ILE A 188 -11.15 -16.34 -3.37
CA ILE A 188 -10.57 -16.17 -4.71
C ILE A 188 -11.47 -15.20 -5.48
N SER A 189 -10.90 -14.14 -6.05
CA SER A 189 -11.64 -13.14 -6.81
C SER A 189 -10.76 -12.52 -7.90
N PHE A 190 -11.08 -12.75 -9.17
CA PHE A 190 -10.34 -12.20 -10.30
C PHE A 190 -11.17 -12.16 -11.59
N VAL A 191 -10.65 -11.52 -12.63
CA VAL A 191 -11.19 -11.55 -13.99
C VAL A 191 -10.12 -12.17 -14.89
N PRO A 192 -10.34 -13.35 -15.51
CA PRO A 192 -9.36 -13.95 -16.39
C PRO A 192 -9.10 -13.07 -17.63
N THR A 193 -7.85 -12.98 -18.04
CA THR A 193 -7.37 -12.22 -19.20
C THR A 193 -7.02 -13.16 -20.37
N GLN A 194 -6.69 -12.59 -21.54
CA GLN A 194 -6.27 -13.39 -22.69
C GLN A 194 -5.08 -14.31 -22.38
N SER A 195 -4.13 -13.86 -21.57
CA SER A 195 -2.96 -14.68 -21.21
C SER A 195 -3.31 -15.88 -20.35
N ASP A 196 -4.51 -15.89 -19.76
CA ASP A 196 -4.99 -16.92 -18.86
C ASP A 196 -5.84 -17.97 -19.61
N VAL A 197 -6.12 -17.77 -20.90
CA VAL A 197 -6.87 -18.76 -21.71
C VAL A 197 -6.10 -20.07 -21.77
N GLY A 198 -6.80 -21.17 -21.45
CA GLY A 198 -6.24 -22.51 -21.40
C GLY A 198 -6.67 -23.28 -20.17
N VAL A 199 -6.06 -24.45 -19.99
CA VAL A 199 -6.30 -25.33 -18.85
C VAL A 199 -5.14 -25.18 -17.86
N HIS A 200 -5.46 -24.89 -16.60
CA HIS A 200 -4.50 -24.70 -15.52
C HIS A 200 -4.80 -25.60 -14.33
N ASP A 201 -3.80 -26.35 -13.88
CA ASP A 201 -3.86 -27.09 -12.62
C ASP A 201 -3.30 -26.22 -11.49
N VAL A 202 -4.16 -25.84 -10.54
CA VAL A 202 -3.80 -24.99 -9.39
C VAL A 202 -3.86 -25.81 -8.10
N ILE A 203 -2.81 -25.74 -7.29
CA ILE A 203 -2.85 -26.30 -5.93
C ILE A 203 -3.35 -25.21 -4.99
N VAL A 204 -4.48 -25.47 -4.33
CA VAL A 204 -4.99 -24.68 -3.21
C VAL A 204 -4.67 -25.42 -1.92
N TRP A 205 -4.12 -24.70 -0.95
CA TRP A 205 -3.70 -25.27 0.32
C TRP A 205 -4.13 -24.39 1.51
N VAL A 206 -4.28 -25.03 2.66
CA VAL A 206 -4.56 -24.39 3.95
C VAL A 206 -3.59 -24.91 4.99
N ARG A 207 -3.10 -24.01 5.84
CA ARG A 207 -2.20 -24.36 6.95
C ARG A 207 -2.61 -23.72 8.26
N ASP A 208 -2.23 -24.38 9.34
CA ASP A 208 -2.33 -23.86 10.70
C ASP A 208 -1.07 -23.03 11.09
N PRO A 209 -1.01 -22.44 12.31
CA PRO A 209 0.16 -21.70 12.79
C PRO A 209 1.41 -22.57 13.05
N TYR A 210 1.27 -23.90 13.00
CA TYR A 210 2.31 -24.88 13.24
C TYR A 210 2.83 -25.54 11.94
N ASP A 211 2.45 -24.98 10.78
CA ASP A 211 2.85 -25.38 9.43
C ASP A 211 2.39 -26.81 9.03
N LEU A 212 1.35 -27.37 9.66
CA LEU A 212 0.67 -28.55 9.10
C LEU A 212 -0.30 -28.10 8.00
N ILE A 213 -0.42 -28.91 6.94
CA ILE A 213 -1.06 -28.51 5.68
C ILE A 213 -2.02 -29.57 5.19
N ASP A 214 -3.17 -29.13 4.66
CA ASP A 214 -4.02 -29.89 3.75
C ASP A 214 -4.17 -29.14 2.41
N TRP A 215 -4.33 -29.87 1.31
CA TRP A 215 -4.28 -29.31 -0.04
C TRP A 215 -5.09 -30.11 -1.06
N GLN A 216 -5.52 -29.41 -2.11
CA GLN A 216 -6.19 -30.00 -3.27
C GLN A 216 -5.67 -29.39 -4.58
N SER A 217 -5.53 -30.22 -5.61
CA SER A 217 -5.31 -29.77 -7.00
C SER A 217 -6.67 -29.54 -7.66
N VAL A 218 -6.86 -28.37 -8.28
CA VAL A 218 -8.11 -27.92 -8.90
C VAL A 218 -7.83 -27.51 -10.34
N GLU A 219 -8.62 -28.00 -11.29
CA GLU A 219 -8.51 -27.63 -12.70
C GLU A 219 -9.34 -26.37 -12.99
N PHE A 220 -8.71 -25.37 -13.61
CA PHE A 220 -9.36 -24.19 -14.18
C PHE A 220 -9.26 -24.25 -15.71
N ASN A 221 -10.40 -24.44 -16.38
CA ASN A 221 -10.51 -24.38 -17.83
C ASN A 221 -11.09 -23.03 -18.26
N ILE A 222 -10.22 -22.13 -18.72
CA ILE A 222 -10.57 -20.77 -19.12
C ILE A 222 -10.73 -20.73 -20.64
N THR A 223 -11.95 -20.48 -21.11
CA THR A 223 -12.27 -20.42 -22.54
C THR A 223 -12.21 -19.01 -23.10
N ASP A 224 -11.57 -18.92 -24.27
CA ASP A 224 -11.45 -17.71 -25.09
C ASP A 224 -12.81 -17.17 -25.55
N ILE A 225 -13.07 -15.89 -25.33
CA ILE A 225 -14.21 -15.13 -25.87
C ILE A 225 -13.67 -14.12 -26.86
N ASN A 226 -14.32 -14.01 -28.01
CA ASN A 226 -13.89 -13.12 -29.10
C ASN A 226 -13.75 -11.66 -28.63
N ASP A 227 -12.54 -11.14 -28.72
CA ASP A 227 -12.20 -9.73 -28.54
C ASP A 227 -12.05 -9.07 -29.94
N CYS A 228 -12.58 -7.85 -30.11
CA CYS A 228 -12.52 -7.21 -31.43
C CYS A 228 -11.09 -6.78 -31.80
N PRO A 229 -10.72 -6.83 -33.09
CA PRO A 229 -9.42 -6.35 -33.53
C PRO A 229 -9.31 -4.84 -33.30
N TYR A 230 -8.08 -4.33 -33.22
CA TYR A 230 -7.81 -2.90 -33.09
C TYR A 230 -6.58 -2.49 -33.90
N PHE A 231 -6.47 -1.20 -34.23
CA PHE A 231 -5.33 -0.64 -34.94
C PHE A 231 -4.16 -0.40 -33.99
N ASP A 232 -2.98 -0.94 -34.31
CA ASP A 232 -1.75 -0.74 -33.53
C ASP A 232 -0.53 -0.59 -34.46
N PRO A 233 0.05 0.62 -34.57
CA PRO A 233 -0.41 1.86 -33.95
C PRO A 233 -1.69 2.42 -34.61
N PRO A 234 -2.40 3.37 -33.95
CA PRO A 234 -3.47 4.13 -34.60
C PRO A 234 -3.00 4.79 -35.89
N ILE A 235 -3.87 4.90 -36.88
CA ILE A 235 -3.53 5.38 -38.22
C ILE A 235 -3.18 6.87 -38.20
N GLY A 236 -3.93 7.67 -37.44
CA GLY A 236 -3.73 9.10 -37.31
C GLY A 236 -3.99 9.90 -38.59
N ALA A 237 -3.67 11.19 -38.58
CA ALA A 237 -3.85 12.07 -39.73
C ALA A 237 -2.83 11.76 -40.85
N GLN A 238 -3.30 11.80 -42.09
CA GLN A 238 -2.50 11.46 -43.28
C GLN A 238 -2.43 12.63 -44.25
N THR A 239 -1.29 12.78 -44.93
CA THR A 239 -1.10 13.78 -45.98
C THR A 239 -0.48 13.15 -47.21
N ALA A 240 -1.03 13.45 -48.39
CA ALA A 240 -0.54 13.00 -49.67
C ALA A 240 -0.25 14.21 -50.59
N ILE A 241 0.78 14.10 -51.41
CA ILE A 241 1.22 15.16 -52.31
C ILE A 241 0.77 14.84 -53.73
N ILE A 242 0.19 15.82 -54.40
CA ILE A 242 -0.25 15.69 -55.80
C ILE A 242 0.95 15.36 -56.71
N ASN A 243 0.71 14.49 -57.70
CA ASN A 243 1.69 13.94 -58.65
C ASN A 243 2.72 12.97 -58.05
N GLU A 244 2.53 12.56 -56.79
CA GLU A 244 3.31 11.49 -56.16
C GLU A 244 2.49 10.22 -55.99
N THR A 245 3.19 9.09 -55.78
CA THR A 245 2.53 7.84 -55.37
C THR A 245 2.45 7.82 -53.86
N TYR A 246 1.23 7.80 -53.32
CA TYR A 246 1.02 7.61 -51.89
C TYR A 246 1.11 6.12 -51.54
N PHE A 247 1.79 5.82 -50.45
CA PHE A 247 1.88 4.49 -49.87
C PHE A 247 1.73 4.58 -48.36
N TYR A 248 0.84 3.76 -47.81
CA TYR A 248 0.67 3.63 -46.37
C TYR A 248 0.34 2.17 -46.03
N ASP A 249 0.87 1.70 -44.92
CA ASP A 249 0.72 0.33 -44.44
C ASP A 249 0.15 0.40 -43.02
N THR A 250 -1.15 0.09 -42.87
CA THR A 250 -1.77 0.03 -41.54
C THR A 250 -1.65 -1.36 -40.97
N ASN A 251 -1.32 -1.43 -39.68
CA ASN A 251 -1.34 -2.65 -38.92
C ASN A 251 -2.54 -2.69 -37.98
N ALA A 252 -3.10 -3.88 -37.85
CA ALA A 252 -4.09 -4.19 -36.84
C ALA A 252 -3.70 -5.48 -36.14
N THR A 253 -4.09 -5.59 -34.89
CA THR A 253 -3.84 -6.73 -34.04
C THR A 253 -5.15 -7.22 -33.46
N ASP A 254 -5.19 -8.52 -33.24
CA ASP A 254 -6.26 -9.21 -32.56
C ASP A 254 -5.61 -10.11 -31.50
N VAL A 255 -6.18 -10.10 -30.31
CA VAL A 255 -5.61 -10.78 -29.15
C VAL A 255 -6.07 -12.23 -29.06
N ASP A 256 -7.15 -12.59 -29.77
CA ASP A 256 -7.74 -13.91 -29.76
C ASP A 256 -6.79 -14.99 -30.30
N VAL A 257 -6.81 -16.15 -29.64
CA VAL A 257 -5.92 -17.28 -29.98
C VAL A 257 -6.61 -18.24 -30.97
N LYS A 258 -7.94 -18.18 -31.08
CA LYS A 258 -8.70 -19.05 -31.99
C LYS A 258 -8.49 -18.64 -33.46
N PRO A 259 -8.07 -19.59 -34.34
CA PRO A 259 -7.78 -19.29 -35.76
C PRO A 259 -8.97 -18.77 -36.57
N GLU A 260 -10.19 -18.99 -36.09
CA GLU A 260 -11.42 -18.48 -36.72
C GLU A 260 -11.64 -16.98 -36.49
N TRP A 261 -10.95 -16.37 -35.51
CA TRP A 261 -11.04 -14.96 -35.13
C TRP A 261 -9.76 -14.18 -35.49
N SER A 262 -8.62 -14.86 -35.67
CA SER A 262 -7.35 -14.20 -36.03
C SER A 262 -7.23 -13.72 -37.50
N ASN A 263 -8.24 -13.95 -38.36
CA ASN A 263 -8.18 -13.58 -39.78
C ASN A 263 -8.75 -12.18 -40.03
N LEU A 264 -7.87 -11.19 -40.10
CA LEU A 264 -8.26 -9.80 -40.28
C LEU A 264 -8.55 -9.43 -41.73
N THR A 265 -9.64 -8.68 -41.90
CA THR A 265 -10.04 -8.09 -43.18
C THR A 265 -10.21 -6.58 -43.07
N PHE A 266 -9.54 -5.83 -43.93
CA PHE A 266 -9.58 -4.37 -43.95
C PHE A 266 -10.58 -3.82 -44.96
N TYR A 267 -11.21 -2.69 -44.62
CA TYR A 267 -12.13 -1.95 -45.49
C TYR A 267 -11.93 -0.45 -45.34
N ASP A 268 -12.25 0.29 -46.39
CA ASP A 268 -12.30 1.75 -46.40
C ASP A 268 -13.59 2.24 -47.07
N ASN A 269 -13.94 3.50 -46.83
CA ASN A 269 -15.06 4.17 -47.51
C ASN A 269 -14.61 5.23 -48.53
N SER A 270 -13.34 5.22 -48.92
CA SER A 270 -12.77 6.17 -49.89
C SER A 270 -13.34 5.93 -51.28
N THR A 271 -13.32 6.97 -52.10
CA THR A 271 -13.71 6.90 -53.52
C THR A 271 -12.52 6.94 -54.47
N PHE A 272 -11.32 7.22 -53.96
CA PHE A 272 -10.14 7.50 -54.79
C PHE A 272 -8.93 6.59 -54.50
N PHE A 273 -9.04 5.71 -53.51
CA PHE A 273 -8.17 4.55 -53.31
C PHE A 273 -8.97 3.40 -52.73
N ASN A 274 -8.37 2.20 -52.69
CA ASN A 274 -8.87 1.08 -51.91
C ASN A 274 -7.76 0.61 -50.97
N ILE A 275 -8.11 0.29 -49.72
CA ILE A 275 -7.25 -0.48 -48.83
C ILE A 275 -7.23 -1.95 -49.27
N SER A 276 -6.07 -2.58 -49.18
CA SER A 276 -5.97 -4.00 -49.46
C SER A 276 -6.58 -4.81 -48.32
N PRO A 277 -7.60 -5.65 -48.59
CA PRO A 277 -8.34 -6.33 -47.53
C PRO A 277 -7.51 -7.36 -46.76
N THR A 278 -6.39 -7.83 -47.32
CA THR A 278 -5.59 -8.91 -46.71
C THR A 278 -4.38 -8.44 -45.92
N ASN A 279 -3.91 -7.21 -46.15
CA ASN A 279 -2.65 -6.72 -45.55
C ASN A 279 -2.68 -5.23 -45.21
N GLY A 280 -3.84 -4.56 -45.27
CA GLY A 280 -3.96 -3.17 -44.82
C GLY A 280 -3.24 -2.12 -45.68
N THR A 281 -2.60 -2.48 -46.80
CA THR A 281 -1.82 -1.50 -47.57
C THR A 281 -2.71 -0.63 -48.45
N ILE A 282 -2.47 0.67 -48.43
CA ILE A 282 -3.05 1.67 -49.33
C ILE A 282 -1.96 2.12 -50.30
N GLN A 283 -2.22 1.99 -51.61
CA GLN A 283 -1.29 2.48 -52.64
C GLN A 283 -2.05 3.02 -53.84
N PHE A 284 -1.82 4.30 -54.17
CA PHE A 284 -2.42 4.93 -55.36
C PHE A 284 -1.60 6.14 -55.84
N PHE A 285 -1.80 6.52 -57.10
CA PHE A 285 -1.21 7.74 -57.65
C PHE A 285 -2.14 8.94 -57.41
N VAL A 286 -1.59 10.00 -56.81
CA VAL A 286 -2.34 11.20 -56.44
C VAL A 286 -2.38 12.16 -57.62
N ASN A 287 -3.58 12.59 -58.04
CA ASN A 287 -3.76 13.55 -59.12
C ASN A 287 -4.53 14.79 -58.64
N ASP A 288 -4.59 15.83 -59.47
CA ASP A 288 -5.23 17.11 -59.14
C ASP A 288 -6.71 16.99 -58.72
N SER A 289 -7.43 15.97 -59.23
CA SER A 289 -8.84 15.77 -58.87
C SER A 289 -9.04 15.28 -57.43
N HIS A 290 -7.97 14.82 -56.77
CA HIS A 290 -8.00 14.42 -55.37
C HIS A 290 -7.75 15.58 -54.40
N ASN A 291 -7.43 16.80 -54.87
CA ASN A 291 -7.10 17.93 -54.01
C ASN A 291 -8.22 18.24 -53.00
N GLY A 292 -7.87 18.37 -51.72
CA GLY A 292 -8.81 18.65 -50.64
C GLY A 292 -8.54 17.86 -49.36
N THR A 293 -9.39 18.06 -48.37
CA THR A 293 -9.37 17.34 -47.09
C THR A 293 -10.58 16.42 -46.97
N TYR A 294 -10.34 15.20 -46.49
CA TYR A 294 -11.35 14.13 -46.39
C TYR A 294 -11.33 13.52 -44.99
N ALA A 295 -12.50 13.07 -44.54
CA ALA A 295 -12.64 12.20 -43.38
C ALA A 295 -12.95 10.78 -43.88
N ILE A 296 -11.95 9.91 -43.83
CA ILE A 296 -12.02 8.56 -44.36
C ILE A 296 -12.16 7.59 -43.20
N ASN A 297 -13.17 6.73 -43.24
CA ASN A 297 -13.33 5.66 -42.27
C ASN A 297 -12.58 4.43 -42.78
N ILE A 298 -11.59 3.99 -42.02
CA ILE A 298 -10.88 2.73 -42.22
C ILE A 298 -11.31 1.78 -41.11
N SER A 299 -11.63 0.54 -41.48
CA SER A 299 -12.11 -0.47 -40.55
C SER A 299 -11.40 -1.79 -40.75
N VAL A 300 -11.31 -2.57 -39.66
CA VAL A 300 -10.73 -3.91 -39.63
C VAL A 300 -11.67 -4.83 -38.86
N THR A 301 -11.83 -6.07 -39.33
CA THR A 301 -12.73 -7.06 -38.73
C THR A 301 -12.14 -8.46 -38.80
N ASP A 302 -12.42 -9.24 -37.78
CA ASP A 302 -12.20 -10.69 -37.66
C ASP A 302 -13.35 -11.52 -38.30
N GLY A 303 -14.43 -10.87 -38.73
CA GLY A 303 -15.66 -11.49 -39.24
C GLY A 303 -16.80 -11.60 -38.23
N LEU A 304 -16.57 -11.33 -36.95
CA LEU A 304 -17.58 -11.29 -35.88
C LEU A 304 -17.83 -9.86 -35.37
N CYS A 305 -16.77 -9.07 -35.18
CA CYS A 305 -16.87 -7.66 -34.85
C CYS A 305 -15.77 -6.83 -35.54
N MET A 306 -15.81 -5.51 -35.39
CA MET A 306 -14.96 -4.60 -36.16
C MET A 306 -14.50 -3.40 -35.33
N ALA A 307 -13.27 -2.96 -35.58
CA ALA A 307 -12.79 -1.63 -35.19
C ALA A 307 -12.83 -0.68 -36.37
N THR A 308 -13.02 0.61 -36.06
CA THR A 308 -13.11 1.69 -37.04
C THR A 308 -12.31 2.90 -36.57
N GLU A 309 -11.56 3.52 -37.48
CA GLU A 309 -10.85 4.77 -37.24
C GLU A 309 -11.20 5.79 -38.34
N ILE A 310 -11.51 7.03 -37.94
CA ILE A 310 -11.77 8.12 -38.88
C ILE A 310 -10.47 8.92 -39.07
N VAL A 311 -9.90 8.78 -40.26
CA VAL A 311 -8.64 9.40 -40.67
C VAL A 311 -8.91 10.74 -41.36
N SER A 312 -8.31 11.81 -40.84
CA SER A 312 -8.21 13.09 -41.55
C SER A 312 -7.14 12.98 -42.63
N PHE A 313 -7.57 12.89 -43.89
CA PHE A 313 -6.69 12.73 -45.05
C PHE A 313 -6.62 14.03 -45.85
N SER A 314 -5.43 14.64 -45.93
CA SER A 314 -5.20 15.87 -46.69
C SER A 314 -4.43 15.59 -47.96
N VAL A 315 -4.94 16.05 -49.10
CA VAL A 315 -4.21 16.04 -50.37
C VAL A 315 -3.79 17.47 -50.69
N ILE A 316 -2.49 17.70 -50.74
CA ILE A 316 -1.91 19.03 -50.96
C ILE A 316 -1.09 19.06 -52.24
N ALA A 317 -0.97 20.25 -52.85
CA ALA A 317 -0.04 20.47 -53.94
C ALA A 317 1.41 20.38 -53.43
N ILE A 318 2.32 20.02 -54.33
CA ILE A 318 3.75 20.14 -54.07
C ILE A 318 4.12 21.63 -53.95
N ASN A 319 4.89 21.98 -52.92
CA ASN A 319 5.37 23.35 -52.72
C ASN A 319 6.64 23.60 -53.54
N HIS A 320 6.69 24.71 -54.26
CA HIS A 320 7.82 25.21 -55.05
C HIS A 320 8.45 26.43 -54.38
N PRO A 321 9.78 26.65 -54.51
CA PRO A 321 10.38 27.86 -53.98
C PRO A 321 9.87 29.11 -54.71
N PRO A 322 9.74 30.26 -54.01
CA PRO A 322 9.47 31.52 -54.66
C PRO A 322 10.65 31.93 -55.55
N ASN A 323 10.42 32.79 -56.53
CA ASN A 323 11.43 33.18 -57.51
C ASN A 323 11.53 34.70 -57.67
N ILE A 324 12.74 35.25 -57.60
CA ILE A 324 13.03 36.66 -57.92
C ILE A 324 13.08 36.82 -59.45
N THR A 325 12.05 37.45 -60.02
CA THR A 325 11.90 37.58 -61.48
C THR A 325 12.65 38.74 -62.11
N SER A 326 12.88 39.82 -61.34
CA SER A 326 13.72 40.94 -61.79
C SER A 326 14.26 41.72 -60.60
N TRP A 327 15.31 42.50 -60.84
CA TRP A 327 15.99 43.25 -59.80
C TRP A 327 16.65 44.52 -60.35
N TYR A 328 16.90 45.48 -59.46
CA TYR A 328 17.59 46.72 -59.77
C TYR A 328 18.51 47.12 -58.60
N PRO A 329 19.71 47.66 -58.87
CA PRO A 329 20.32 47.85 -60.19
C PRO A 329 20.58 46.55 -60.95
N GLU A 330 20.47 46.56 -62.29
CA GLU A 330 20.76 45.35 -63.10
C GLU A 330 22.24 44.95 -62.99
N ASN A 331 23.11 45.93 -62.77
CA ASN A 331 24.52 45.68 -62.56
C ASN A 331 24.74 45.20 -61.11
N HIS A 332 25.41 44.06 -60.97
CA HIS A 332 25.65 43.44 -59.66
C HIS A 332 26.64 44.25 -58.81
N THR A 333 27.39 45.17 -59.42
CA THR A 333 28.25 46.14 -58.72
C THR A 333 27.73 47.56 -58.94
N VAL A 334 27.58 48.29 -57.84
CA VAL A 334 27.08 49.67 -57.82
C VAL A 334 28.08 50.55 -57.10
N GLU A 335 28.39 51.73 -57.63
CA GLU A 335 29.30 52.69 -57.01
C GLU A 335 28.55 54.00 -56.72
N ILE A 336 28.66 54.49 -55.49
CA ILE A 336 28.11 55.79 -55.05
C ILE A 336 29.16 56.54 -54.24
N ASP A 337 29.03 57.87 -54.15
CA ASP A 337 29.87 58.70 -53.30
C ASP A 337 29.18 58.92 -51.93
N GLU A 338 29.95 59.20 -50.87
CA GLU A 338 29.37 59.54 -49.56
C GLU A 338 28.40 60.75 -49.64
N GLY A 339 27.24 60.63 -48.98
CA GLY A 339 26.14 61.59 -49.07
C GLY A 339 25.07 61.24 -50.10
N GLU A 340 25.34 60.31 -51.02
CA GLU A 340 24.37 59.80 -52.00
C GLU A 340 23.54 58.63 -51.45
N SER A 341 22.48 58.27 -52.17
CA SER A 341 21.64 57.11 -51.84
C SER A 341 21.38 56.22 -53.06
N GLN A 342 21.36 54.91 -52.85
CA GLN A 342 21.06 53.92 -53.87
C GLN A 342 19.75 53.18 -53.54
N LEU A 343 18.83 53.15 -54.50
CA LEU A 343 17.62 52.32 -54.44
C LEU A 343 17.90 50.92 -54.99
N PHE A 344 17.53 49.91 -54.22
CA PHE A 344 17.45 48.53 -54.63
C PHE A 344 15.98 48.11 -54.67
N TRP A 345 15.58 47.35 -55.69
CA TRP A 345 14.24 46.75 -55.70
C TRP A 345 14.24 45.42 -56.43
N ILE A 346 13.25 44.59 -56.13
CA ILE A 346 13.01 43.30 -56.77
C ILE A 346 11.55 43.16 -57.21
N THR A 347 11.31 42.30 -58.18
CA THR A 347 10.00 41.65 -58.35
C THR A 347 10.15 40.18 -58.07
N LYS A 348 9.09 39.58 -57.54
CA LYS A 348 9.05 38.18 -57.13
C LYS A 348 7.74 37.54 -57.54
N PHE A 349 7.78 36.24 -57.76
CA PHE A 349 6.62 35.43 -58.11
C PHE A 349 6.75 34.05 -57.47
N ASP A 350 5.63 33.48 -57.07
CA ASP A 350 5.56 32.11 -56.59
C ASP A 350 4.61 31.30 -57.47
N LEU A 351 5.07 30.13 -57.91
CA LEU A 351 4.28 29.22 -58.76
C LEU A 351 3.05 28.69 -58.03
N ASP A 352 3.09 28.59 -56.70
CA ASP A 352 1.99 28.08 -55.88
C ASP A 352 0.94 29.16 -55.57
N GLY A 353 1.18 30.40 -56.04
CA GLY A 353 0.28 31.53 -55.83
C GLY A 353 0.33 32.11 -54.42
N THR A 354 1.31 31.71 -53.60
CA THR A 354 1.60 32.39 -52.33
C THR A 354 2.15 33.79 -52.61
N THR A 355 2.09 34.67 -51.61
CA THR A 355 2.76 35.97 -51.63
C THR A 355 4.02 35.90 -50.79
N PRO A 356 5.22 35.78 -51.38
CA PRO A 356 6.45 35.63 -50.61
C PRO A 356 6.70 36.85 -49.74
N SER A 357 7.22 36.64 -48.54
CA SER A 357 7.81 37.69 -47.71
C SER A 357 9.16 38.14 -48.27
N THR A 358 9.61 39.34 -47.91
CA THR A 358 10.93 39.88 -48.30
C THR A 358 11.69 40.31 -47.04
N GLN A 359 12.99 40.07 -47.01
CA GLN A 359 13.88 40.58 -45.97
C GLN A 359 15.22 41.00 -46.57
N TRP A 360 15.71 42.18 -46.18
CA TRP A 360 16.99 42.72 -46.64
C TRP A 360 18.10 42.53 -45.60
N TYR A 361 19.33 42.40 -46.10
CA TYR A 361 20.56 42.23 -45.33
C TYR A 361 21.65 43.15 -45.87
N LEU A 362 22.46 43.71 -44.98
CA LEU A 362 23.66 44.48 -45.30
C LEU A 362 24.87 43.83 -44.63
N ASN A 363 25.87 43.43 -45.42
CA ASN A 363 27.07 42.72 -44.95
C ASN A 363 26.73 41.46 -44.13
N GLY A 364 25.63 40.77 -44.49
CA GLY A 364 25.13 39.59 -43.78
C GLY A 364 24.30 39.89 -42.53
N ASN A 365 24.20 41.15 -42.10
CA ASN A 365 23.36 41.55 -40.97
C ASN A 365 21.94 41.91 -41.44
N THR A 366 20.92 41.44 -40.72
CA THR A 366 19.51 41.71 -41.01
C THR A 366 19.20 43.19 -40.85
N LEU A 367 18.52 43.77 -41.84
CA LEU A 367 18.00 45.13 -41.77
C LEU A 367 16.58 45.12 -41.21
N ASN A 368 16.47 45.33 -39.90
CA ASN A 368 15.19 45.29 -39.19
C ASN A 368 14.17 46.28 -39.77
N GLY A 369 12.95 45.81 -40.03
CA GLY A 369 11.86 46.61 -40.60
C GLY A 369 11.97 46.85 -42.11
N GLN A 370 13.02 46.35 -42.77
CA GLN A 370 13.14 46.40 -44.23
C GLN A 370 12.56 45.13 -44.84
N THR A 371 11.24 45.12 -45.00
CA THR A 371 10.47 43.99 -45.55
C THR A 371 9.74 44.31 -46.85
N ASN A 372 9.89 45.54 -47.35
CA ASN A 372 9.35 45.94 -48.64
C ASN A 372 10.16 45.32 -49.78
N ASP A 373 9.56 45.21 -50.96
CA ASP A 373 10.24 44.77 -52.18
C ASP A 373 11.25 45.80 -52.73
N SER A 374 11.42 46.92 -52.02
CA SER A 374 12.42 47.95 -52.30
C SER A 374 13.11 48.40 -51.02
N TYR A 375 14.41 48.65 -51.12
CA TYR A 375 15.27 49.14 -50.05
C TYR A 375 16.17 50.27 -50.55
N THR A 376 16.22 51.39 -49.84
CA THR A 376 17.13 52.50 -50.17
C THR A 376 18.28 52.54 -49.17
N TYR A 377 19.50 52.37 -49.66
CA TYR A 377 20.72 52.58 -48.90
C TYR A 377 21.14 54.06 -48.98
N SER A 378 21.40 54.71 -47.85
CA SER A 378 21.94 56.07 -47.81
C SER A 378 23.36 56.06 -47.23
N ALA A 379 24.34 56.50 -48.01
CA ALA A 379 25.73 56.54 -47.60
C ALA A 379 26.00 57.76 -46.70
N SER A 380 26.49 57.51 -45.49
CA SER A 380 27.01 58.57 -44.60
C SER A 380 28.49 58.83 -44.87
N TYR A 381 29.06 59.92 -44.33
CA TYR A 381 30.50 60.21 -44.38
C TYR A 381 31.39 59.25 -43.56
N THR A 382 30.84 58.14 -43.07
CA THR A 382 31.58 57.04 -42.43
C THR A 382 31.32 55.71 -43.12
N SER A 383 30.61 55.72 -44.26
CA SER A 383 30.17 54.53 -44.97
C SER A 383 31.12 54.12 -46.09
N ALA A 384 32.26 54.80 -46.30
CA ALA A 384 33.24 54.41 -47.30
C ALA A 384 33.69 52.94 -47.15
N GLY A 385 33.70 52.21 -48.28
CA GLY A 385 34.04 50.79 -48.33
C GLY A 385 33.14 49.96 -49.23
N THR A 386 33.33 48.65 -49.20
CA THR A 386 32.52 47.68 -49.96
C THR A 386 31.48 47.04 -49.05
N HIS A 387 30.22 47.09 -49.48
CA HIS A 387 29.08 46.51 -48.81
C HIS A 387 28.42 45.44 -49.68
N ASN A 388 27.94 44.37 -49.05
CA ASN A 388 27.14 43.34 -49.70
C ASN A 388 25.66 43.54 -49.31
N VAL A 389 24.83 43.88 -50.28
CA VAL A 389 23.38 44.02 -50.08
C VAL A 389 22.72 42.74 -50.57
N THR A 390 22.04 42.02 -49.68
CA THR A 390 21.31 40.78 -50.05
C THR A 390 19.83 40.95 -49.77
N VAL A 391 18.99 40.47 -50.67
CA VAL A 391 17.55 40.33 -50.46
C VAL A 391 17.20 38.85 -50.50
N VAL A 392 16.40 38.42 -49.54
CA VAL A 392 15.88 37.05 -49.45
C VAL A 392 14.36 37.12 -49.50
N ILE A 393 13.75 36.29 -50.34
CA ILE A 393 12.31 36.09 -50.36
C ILE A 393 11.96 34.69 -49.84
N SER A 394 10.82 34.57 -49.17
CA SER A 394 10.36 33.29 -48.60
C SER A 394 8.85 33.18 -48.58
N ASP A 395 8.32 32.03 -48.96
CA ASP A 395 6.92 31.62 -48.77
C ASP A 395 6.66 31.11 -47.33
N GLY A 396 7.68 31.04 -46.48
CA GLY A 396 7.65 30.48 -45.12
C GLY A 396 8.22 29.07 -44.99
N LEU A 397 8.43 28.36 -46.11
CA LEU A 397 9.00 27.00 -46.15
C LEU A 397 10.31 26.95 -46.94
N LEU A 398 10.35 27.61 -48.10
CA LEU A 398 11.47 27.70 -49.01
C LEU A 398 11.87 29.16 -49.24
N THR A 399 13.05 29.36 -49.82
CA THR A 399 13.62 30.69 -50.04
C THR A 399 14.33 30.81 -51.40
N ASP A 400 14.41 32.04 -51.89
CA ASP A 400 15.28 32.46 -52.98
C ASP A 400 15.95 33.78 -52.61
N TYR A 401 17.10 34.10 -53.21
CA TYR A 401 17.86 35.28 -52.83
C TYR A 401 18.62 35.91 -54.00
N HIS A 402 18.87 37.21 -53.86
CA HIS A 402 19.71 37.98 -54.79
C HIS A 402 20.66 38.89 -54.01
N ASN A 403 21.85 39.19 -54.56
CA ASN A 403 22.82 40.05 -53.90
C ASN A 403 23.55 41.03 -54.84
N TRP A 404 23.97 42.15 -54.27
CA TRP A 404 24.72 43.22 -54.92
C TRP A 404 25.97 43.58 -54.13
N THR A 405 27.01 44.00 -54.84
CA THR A 405 28.20 44.64 -54.28
C THR A 405 28.08 46.15 -54.42
N LEU A 406 27.93 46.87 -53.31
CA LEU A 406 27.87 48.33 -53.26
C LEU A 406 29.21 48.90 -52.80
N ILE A 407 29.83 49.77 -53.60
CA ILE A 407 31.07 50.47 -53.28
C ILE A 407 30.73 51.92 -52.97
N VAL A 408 31.12 52.38 -51.78
CA VAL A 408 30.96 53.77 -51.35
C VAL A 408 32.33 54.45 -51.38
N ASN A 409 32.48 55.48 -52.21
CA ASN A 409 33.70 56.27 -52.34
C ASN A 409 33.76 57.38 -51.29
N ASP A 410 34.90 57.51 -50.62
CA ASP A 410 35.20 58.55 -49.63
C ASP A 410 35.15 59.96 -50.26
N VAL A 411 34.37 60.87 -49.68
CA VAL A 411 34.28 62.27 -50.10
C VAL A 411 34.90 63.15 -49.02
N PRO A 412 36.04 63.83 -49.29
CA PRO A 412 36.70 64.65 -48.28
C PRO A 412 35.79 65.78 -47.78
N THR A 413 35.40 65.75 -46.51
CA THR A 413 34.65 66.86 -45.88
C THR A 413 35.57 68.08 -45.69
N GLU A 414 35.21 69.24 -46.25
CA GLU A 414 35.88 70.50 -45.90
C GLU A 414 35.69 70.82 -44.39
N PRO A 415 36.74 71.28 -43.69
CA PRO A 415 36.65 71.58 -42.26
C PRO A 415 35.82 72.85 -42.01
N PRO A 416 34.98 72.89 -40.95
CA PRO A 416 34.25 74.11 -40.58
C PRO A 416 35.21 75.21 -40.09
N PRO A 417 34.95 76.49 -40.38
CA PRO A 417 35.85 77.58 -40.01
C PRO A 417 35.75 77.94 -38.52
N GLY A 418 36.80 77.58 -37.78
CA GLY A 418 37.50 78.41 -36.78
C GLY A 418 36.78 78.81 -35.47
N GLY A 419 37.30 78.31 -34.34
CA GLY A 419 37.07 78.90 -33.00
C GLY A 419 38.12 78.46 -31.97
N ILE A 420 38.93 79.41 -31.48
CA ILE A 420 40.00 79.20 -30.48
C ILE A 420 39.40 79.24 -29.06
N SER A 421 39.60 78.20 -28.23
CA SER A 421 39.84 78.39 -26.78
C SER A 421 40.50 77.17 -26.09
N ARG A 422 41.65 77.46 -25.47
CA ARG A 422 42.44 76.88 -24.33
C ARG A 422 42.17 75.46 -23.76
N PRO A 423 43.23 74.70 -23.34
CA PRO A 423 43.12 73.31 -22.87
C PRO A 423 42.65 73.16 -21.41
N PRO A 424 42.06 71.99 -21.11
CA PRO A 424 42.56 71.09 -20.05
C PRO A 424 42.66 69.63 -20.58
N THR A 425 43.83 68.99 -20.53
CA THR A 425 44.16 67.92 -19.56
C THR A 425 43.06 66.88 -19.32
N GLY A 426 43.38 65.63 -19.67
CA GLY A 426 42.72 64.42 -19.19
C GLY A 426 41.89 63.74 -20.26
N ALA A 427 42.40 62.63 -20.81
CA ALA A 427 41.53 61.67 -21.48
C ALA A 427 40.39 61.31 -20.51
N PRO A 428 39.12 61.54 -20.87
CA PRO A 428 38.02 61.06 -20.04
C PRO A 428 38.07 59.53 -20.06
N PRO A 429 37.64 58.86 -18.98
CA PRO A 429 37.54 57.41 -19.02
C PRO A 429 36.61 57.05 -20.20
N VAL A 430 37.03 56.10 -21.02
CA VAL A 430 36.18 55.50 -22.04
C VAL A 430 34.87 55.13 -21.36
N CYS A 431 33.75 55.72 -21.79
CA CYS A 431 32.44 55.41 -21.26
C CYS A 431 32.19 53.93 -21.56
N LYS A 432 32.17 53.10 -20.52
CA LYS A 432 31.90 51.67 -20.64
C LYS A 432 30.39 51.52 -20.45
N GLU A 433 29.71 51.10 -21.51
CA GLU A 433 28.28 50.82 -21.49
C GLU A 433 27.95 49.87 -20.34
N GLU A 434 26.93 50.20 -19.54
CA GLU A 434 26.41 49.35 -18.48
C GLU A 434 24.91 49.17 -18.71
N TRP A 435 24.58 48.06 -19.38
CA TRP A 435 23.23 47.78 -19.83
C TRP A 435 22.40 47.16 -18.71
N ARG A 436 21.27 47.80 -18.41
CA ARG A 436 20.15 47.15 -17.72
C ARG A 436 19.04 46.89 -18.70
N CYS A 437 18.43 45.72 -18.58
CA CYS A 437 17.26 45.38 -19.37
C CYS A 437 16.08 45.14 -18.45
N SER A 438 14.88 45.41 -18.95
CA SER A 438 13.64 44.91 -18.36
C SER A 438 13.64 43.38 -18.33
N GLU A 439 12.73 42.82 -17.53
CA GLU A 439 12.33 41.42 -17.72
C GLU A 439 11.83 41.19 -19.16
N TRP A 440 11.95 39.96 -19.62
CA TRP A 440 11.41 39.55 -20.92
C TRP A 440 9.89 39.63 -20.89
N SER A 441 9.29 40.10 -22.00
CA SER A 441 7.84 40.04 -22.19
C SER A 441 7.36 38.57 -22.20
N VAL A 442 6.06 38.37 -21.97
CA VAL A 442 5.45 37.03 -22.13
C VAL A 442 5.63 36.56 -23.58
N CYS A 443 5.80 35.25 -23.78
CA CYS A 443 5.98 34.71 -25.14
C CYS A 443 4.66 34.85 -25.91
N PRO A 444 4.62 35.61 -27.02
CA PRO A 444 3.41 35.79 -27.82
C PRO A 444 3.30 34.73 -28.93
N VAL A 445 2.13 34.62 -29.60
CA VAL A 445 1.79 33.59 -30.61
C VAL A 445 2.85 33.39 -31.70
N TYR A 446 3.62 34.42 -32.00
CA TYR A 446 4.68 34.44 -32.99
C TYR A 446 6.07 34.10 -32.43
N GLU A 447 6.15 33.48 -31.25
CA GLU A 447 7.34 32.77 -30.72
C GLU A 447 8.59 33.63 -30.48
N VAL A 448 8.40 34.94 -30.24
CA VAL A 448 9.50 35.88 -29.97
C VAL A 448 9.18 36.76 -28.76
N GLN A 449 9.99 36.63 -27.71
CA GLN A 449 9.95 37.52 -26.54
C GLN A 449 10.80 38.76 -26.79
N THR A 450 10.34 39.89 -26.27
CA THR A 450 10.99 41.21 -26.37
C THR A 450 11.34 41.75 -25.00
N ARG A 451 12.40 42.55 -24.90
CA ARG A 451 12.70 43.33 -23.69
C ARG A 451 13.31 44.67 -24.08
N GLU A 452 13.21 45.66 -23.21
CA GLU A 452 13.85 46.96 -23.43
C GLU A 452 15.16 47.01 -22.63
N CYS A 453 16.27 47.33 -23.31
CA CYS A 453 17.54 47.57 -22.65
C CYS A 453 17.91 49.06 -22.75
N TRP A 454 18.31 49.65 -21.62
CA TRP A 454 18.83 51.01 -21.56
C TRP A 454 20.24 50.99 -20.96
N ASP A 455 21.10 51.86 -21.50
CA ASP A 455 22.44 52.08 -20.97
C ASP A 455 22.34 53.06 -19.79
N GLU A 456 22.64 52.58 -18.57
CA GLU A 456 22.60 53.43 -17.38
C GLU A 456 23.63 54.57 -17.42
N ASN A 457 24.67 54.41 -18.24
CA ASN A 457 25.73 55.41 -18.39
C ASN A 457 25.51 56.36 -19.59
N GLU A 458 24.41 56.18 -20.34
CA GLU A 458 24.03 57.00 -21.51
C GLU A 458 25.21 57.29 -22.48
N CYS A 459 26.06 56.30 -22.73
CA CYS A 459 27.29 56.44 -23.50
C CYS A 459 27.06 56.68 -25.00
N GLY A 460 25.83 56.48 -25.50
CA GLY A 460 25.43 56.78 -26.89
C GLY A 460 25.98 55.82 -27.96
N THR A 461 26.60 54.70 -27.55
CA THR A 461 27.12 53.64 -28.41
C THR A 461 26.32 52.34 -28.21
N THR A 462 26.44 51.35 -29.11
CA THR A 462 25.73 50.05 -29.04
C THR A 462 26.66 48.84 -29.02
N PHE A 463 27.92 49.03 -28.60
CA PHE A 463 29.00 48.05 -28.82
C PHE A 463 28.80 46.75 -28.04
N ASN A 464 28.12 46.78 -26.88
CA ASN A 464 27.80 45.59 -26.07
C ASN A 464 26.30 45.50 -25.72
N ARG A 465 25.42 46.08 -26.54
CA ARG A 465 23.97 46.06 -26.29
C ARG A 465 23.46 44.61 -26.26
N PRO A 466 22.83 44.16 -25.15
CA PRO A 466 22.26 42.82 -25.07
C PRO A 466 21.13 42.65 -26.09
N SER A 467 20.92 41.41 -26.57
CA SER A 467 19.79 41.13 -27.46
C SER A 467 18.46 41.49 -26.79
N GLU A 468 17.62 42.20 -27.55
CA GLU A 468 16.26 42.61 -27.14
C GLU A 468 15.20 41.65 -27.67
N MET A 469 15.60 40.64 -28.44
CA MET A 469 14.73 39.60 -28.97
C MET A 469 15.36 38.22 -28.73
N ARG A 470 14.53 37.24 -28.37
CA ARG A 470 14.93 35.82 -28.30
C ARG A 470 13.78 34.92 -28.76
N PRO A 471 14.09 33.77 -29.38
CA PRO A 471 13.08 32.75 -29.64
C PRO A 471 12.52 32.22 -28.31
N CYS A 472 11.23 31.95 -28.29
CA CYS A 472 10.50 31.32 -27.21
C CYS A 472 9.41 30.46 -27.82
N THR A 473 9.00 29.37 -27.17
CA THR A 473 7.85 28.61 -27.65
C THR A 473 6.58 29.26 -27.11
N TYR A 474 5.66 29.63 -28.02
CA TYR A 474 4.37 30.14 -27.60
C TYR A 474 3.57 28.96 -27.05
N VAL A 475 3.25 29.04 -25.76
CA VAL A 475 2.27 28.14 -25.16
C VAL A 475 0.99 28.98 -25.05
N PRO A 476 -0.08 28.65 -25.80
CA PRO A 476 -1.37 29.35 -25.66
C PRO A 476 -1.77 29.29 -24.19
N GLU A 477 -2.06 30.45 -23.59
CA GLU A 477 -2.16 30.64 -22.13
C GLU A 477 -2.84 29.44 -21.46
N PRO A 478 -2.05 28.59 -20.79
CA PRO A 478 -2.58 27.40 -20.21
C PRO A 478 -3.24 27.71 -18.88
N GLY A 479 -4.49 27.26 -18.74
CA GLY A 479 -5.27 27.38 -17.51
C GLY A 479 -5.13 26.10 -16.70
N CYS A 480 -5.38 26.16 -15.39
CA CYS A 480 -5.50 24.96 -14.55
C CYS A 480 -6.78 24.14 -14.84
N GLU A 481 -7.36 24.26 -16.04
CA GLU A 481 -8.63 23.67 -16.50
C GLU A 481 -8.64 23.56 -18.05
N ASP A 482 -7.48 23.40 -18.70
CA ASP A 482 -7.34 23.41 -20.16
C ASP A 482 -7.20 22.03 -20.81
N GLU A 483 -7.33 20.96 -20.02
CA GLU A 483 -7.24 19.55 -20.39
C GLU A 483 -5.88 19.14 -20.98
N VAL A 484 -4.83 19.94 -20.78
CA VAL A 484 -3.48 19.69 -21.32
C VAL A 484 -2.42 19.80 -20.22
N LYS A 485 -1.69 18.71 -19.97
CA LYS A 485 -0.55 18.72 -19.02
C LYS A 485 0.57 19.67 -19.47
N ASN A 486 0.83 20.73 -18.72
CA ASN A 486 1.80 21.76 -19.07
C ASN A 486 2.64 22.25 -17.84
N CYS A 487 3.46 23.30 -18.01
CA CYS A 487 4.30 23.84 -16.93
C CYS A 487 4.19 25.38 -16.89
N HIS A 488 4.09 25.96 -15.69
CA HIS A 488 3.92 27.40 -15.50
C HIS A 488 4.80 27.98 -14.37
N HIS A 489 5.33 29.21 -14.59
CA HIS A 489 6.15 29.96 -13.61
C HIS A 489 7.24 29.15 -12.87
N GLY A 490 7.93 28.25 -13.58
CA GLY A 490 9.03 27.46 -13.01
C GLY A 490 8.60 26.23 -12.22
N SER A 491 7.32 25.82 -12.29
CA SER A 491 6.78 24.58 -11.70
C SER A 491 5.94 23.84 -12.74
N CYS A 492 6.04 22.50 -12.80
CA CYS A 492 5.31 21.69 -13.79
C CYS A 492 4.09 21.01 -13.19
N GLU A 493 3.03 20.88 -13.98
CA GLU A 493 1.90 20.02 -13.65
C GLU A 493 2.34 18.55 -13.65
N ILE A 494 1.78 17.79 -12.72
CA ILE A 494 2.14 16.38 -12.52
C ILE A 494 1.21 15.48 -13.36
N LEU A 495 -0.06 15.89 -13.54
CA LEU A 495 -1.02 15.31 -14.49
C LEU A 495 -1.72 16.45 -15.25
N VAL A 496 -2.73 16.14 -16.05
CA VAL A 496 -3.54 17.14 -16.77
C VAL A 496 -4.21 18.08 -15.75
N ASP A 497 -4.02 19.40 -15.91
CA ASP A 497 -4.64 20.47 -15.11
C ASP A 497 -4.32 20.50 -13.60
N CYS A 498 -3.32 19.74 -13.15
CA CYS A 498 -3.06 19.62 -11.71
C CYS A 498 -1.60 19.32 -11.33
N GLY A 499 -1.20 19.84 -10.16
CA GLY A 499 0.17 19.83 -9.68
C GLY A 499 1.01 21.04 -10.11
N GLY A 500 2.13 21.27 -9.44
CA GLY A 500 2.95 22.46 -9.66
C GLY A 500 2.29 23.74 -9.11
N PRO A 501 2.05 24.79 -9.92
CA PRO A 501 1.40 26.02 -9.48
C PRO A 501 -0.15 25.93 -9.45
N CYS A 502 -0.74 24.86 -10.00
CA CYS A 502 -2.17 24.53 -9.92
C CYS A 502 -2.48 23.70 -8.66
N PRO A 503 -3.76 23.58 -8.24
CA PRO A 503 -4.14 22.72 -7.14
C PRO A 503 -3.57 21.29 -7.31
N PRO A 504 -3.21 20.61 -6.20
CA PRO A 504 -2.71 19.24 -6.27
C PRO A 504 -3.75 18.34 -6.95
N CYS A 505 -3.26 17.36 -7.72
CA CYS A 505 -4.12 16.44 -8.45
C CYS A 505 -5.04 15.69 -7.49
N PRO A 506 -6.35 15.60 -7.81
CA PRO A 506 -7.25 14.74 -7.08
C PRO A 506 -6.76 13.30 -7.28
N THR A 507 -6.23 12.74 -6.21
CA THR A 507 -5.88 11.32 -6.16
C THR A 507 -6.71 10.70 -5.06
N CYS A 508 -7.09 9.44 -5.21
CA CYS A 508 -7.79 8.68 -4.18
C CYS A 508 -6.91 8.39 -2.94
N SER A 509 -5.95 9.24 -2.60
CA SER A 509 -4.97 9.08 -1.51
C SER A 509 -4.31 10.41 -1.08
N ASP A 510 -4.88 11.58 -1.41
CA ASP A 510 -4.30 12.89 -1.11
C ASP A 510 -4.78 13.51 0.21
N LYS A 511 -5.64 12.81 0.94
CA LYS A 511 -6.27 13.20 2.21
C LYS A 511 -7.22 14.40 2.10
N ILE A 512 -7.75 14.68 0.92
CA ILE A 512 -8.68 15.78 0.66
C ILE A 512 -9.91 15.25 -0.05
N GLN A 513 -11.10 15.54 0.50
CA GLN A 513 -12.36 15.18 -0.17
C GLN A 513 -12.56 16.00 -1.45
N ASN A 514 -12.48 15.36 -2.60
CA ASN A 514 -12.53 16.00 -3.92
C ASN A 514 -13.78 15.59 -4.74
N CYS A 515 -14.06 16.33 -5.82
CA CYS A 515 -15.16 16.03 -6.75
C CYS A 515 -14.67 16.09 -8.19
N HIS A 516 -15.03 15.09 -9.00
CA HIS A 516 -14.66 14.98 -10.41
C HIS A 516 -15.86 15.29 -11.32
N ARG A 517 -15.63 16.03 -12.41
CA ARG A 517 -16.65 16.31 -13.44
C ARG A 517 -16.35 15.44 -14.66
N MET A 518 -17.27 14.54 -14.99
CA MET A 518 -17.17 13.69 -16.17
C MET A 518 -17.53 14.45 -17.45
N SER A 519 -17.10 13.91 -18.59
CA SER A 519 -17.28 14.48 -19.94
C SER A 519 -18.74 14.61 -20.39
N ASP A 520 -19.66 13.92 -19.72
CA ASP A 520 -21.11 14.05 -19.89
C ASP A 520 -21.74 15.21 -19.08
N GLY A 521 -20.92 15.93 -18.30
CA GLY A 521 -21.34 17.02 -17.41
C GLY A 521 -21.75 16.58 -16.00
N THR A 522 -21.71 15.28 -15.69
CA THR A 522 -22.04 14.72 -14.38
C THR A 522 -20.91 14.99 -13.39
N VAL A 523 -21.24 15.45 -12.18
CA VAL A 523 -20.26 15.67 -11.10
C VAL A 523 -20.36 14.51 -10.11
N VAL A 524 -19.28 13.74 -9.97
CA VAL A 524 -19.16 12.62 -9.04
C VAL A 524 -18.20 13.03 -7.93
N CYS A 525 -18.71 13.10 -6.69
CA CYS A 525 -17.93 13.50 -5.52
C CYS A 525 -17.51 12.31 -4.68
N GLU A 526 -16.35 12.41 -4.04
CA GLU A 526 -15.96 11.51 -2.96
C GLU A 526 -16.96 11.64 -1.79
N GLU A 527 -17.32 10.51 -1.19
CA GLU A 527 -18.23 10.47 -0.04
C GLU A 527 -17.49 10.68 1.29
N GLY A 528 -16.17 10.44 1.30
CA GLY A 528 -15.25 10.67 2.43
C GLY A 528 -13.88 11.20 1.97
N ILE A 529 -12.90 11.25 2.86
CA ILE A 529 -11.51 11.56 2.49
C ILE A 529 -10.95 10.36 1.72
N ASP A 530 -10.55 10.56 0.46
CA ASP A 530 -9.94 9.53 -0.40
C ASP A 530 -10.85 8.31 -0.71
N CYS A 531 -12.17 8.42 -0.53
CA CYS A 531 -13.08 7.29 -0.76
C CYS A 531 -14.49 7.70 -1.21
N GLY A 532 -15.15 6.82 -1.97
CA GLY A 532 -16.46 7.06 -2.58
C GLY A 532 -16.39 7.87 -3.89
N GLY A 533 -17.47 7.88 -4.66
CA GLY A 533 -17.48 8.50 -5.99
C GLY A 533 -16.61 7.73 -7.01
N PRO A 534 -15.66 8.37 -7.71
CA PRO A 534 -14.77 7.69 -8.66
C PRO A 534 -13.67 6.83 -7.98
N CYS A 535 -13.50 6.95 -6.66
CA CYS A 535 -12.55 6.17 -5.86
C CYS A 535 -13.19 4.89 -5.31
N PRO A 536 -12.39 3.92 -4.82
CA PRO A 536 -12.91 2.74 -4.15
C PRO A 536 -13.97 3.12 -3.10
N PRO A 537 -15.05 2.33 -2.98
CA PRO A 537 -16.10 2.63 -2.01
C PRO A 537 -15.51 2.73 -0.62
N CYS A 538 -15.92 3.73 0.15
CA CYS A 538 -15.47 3.89 1.53
C CYS A 538 -15.68 2.58 2.27
N GLU A 539 -14.63 2.13 2.98
CA GLU A 539 -14.76 1.03 3.93
C GLU A 539 -15.94 1.34 4.84
N ILE A 540 -16.99 0.53 4.71
CA ILE A 540 -18.10 0.59 5.62
C ILE A 540 -17.54 0.10 6.94
N VAL A 541 -17.13 1.03 7.81
CA VAL A 541 -16.91 0.72 9.21
C VAL A 541 -18.29 0.34 9.75
N LEU A 542 -18.62 -0.95 9.65
CA LEU A 542 -19.74 -1.53 10.34
C LEU A 542 -19.57 -1.14 11.81
N PRO A 543 -20.56 -0.51 12.45
CA PRO A 543 -20.44 -0.16 13.85
C PRO A 543 -20.15 -1.43 14.64
N ALA A 544 -19.01 -1.41 15.34
CA ALA A 544 -18.57 -2.52 16.16
C ALA A 544 -19.68 -2.92 17.14
N LYS A 545 -19.97 -4.22 17.19
CA LYS A 545 -20.67 -4.79 18.33
C LYS A 545 -19.82 -4.54 19.58
N CYS A 546 -20.47 -4.05 20.62
CA CYS A 546 -19.89 -3.90 21.96
C CYS A 546 -19.13 -5.19 22.37
N GLY A 547 -17.82 -5.10 22.63
CA GLY A 547 -17.06 -6.27 23.11
C GLY A 547 -15.53 -6.18 23.15
N ASP A 548 -14.89 -5.35 22.32
CA ASP A 548 -13.44 -5.50 22.11
C ASP A 548 -12.64 -4.41 22.84
N ASN A 549 -11.84 -4.85 23.82
CA ASN A 549 -11.10 -4.05 24.81
C ASN A 549 -9.96 -3.19 24.22
N VAL A 550 -10.23 -2.27 23.31
CA VAL A 550 -9.26 -1.27 22.84
C VAL A 550 -9.85 0.13 22.98
N CYS A 551 -9.23 0.95 23.84
CA CYS A 551 -9.52 2.38 23.93
C CYS A 551 -8.64 3.15 22.95
N GLU A 552 -9.23 3.80 21.94
CA GLU A 552 -8.54 4.79 21.13
C GLU A 552 -8.68 6.21 21.70
N LYS A 553 -7.71 7.05 21.36
CA LYS A 553 -7.39 8.32 22.03
C LYS A 553 -8.41 9.42 21.73
N ASP A 554 -8.62 10.24 22.76
CA ASP A 554 -9.24 11.57 22.78
C ASP A 554 -10.78 11.68 22.80
N GLU A 555 -11.43 11.16 23.87
CA GLU A 555 -12.62 11.82 24.43
C GLU A 555 -12.68 11.79 25.97
N ILE A 556 -13.04 12.95 26.54
CA ILE A 556 -13.17 13.27 27.95
C ILE A 556 -14.66 13.18 28.32
N PHE A 557 -15.14 12.02 28.78
CA PHE A 557 -16.15 11.79 29.85
C PHE A 557 -16.83 10.40 29.73
N THR A 558 -16.51 9.55 30.72
CA THR A 558 -17.32 8.45 31.28
C THR A 558 -17.73 7.25 30.41
N CYS A 559 -16.86 6.22 30.42
CA CYS A 559 -17.30 4.82 30.49
C CYS A 559 -17.32 4.41 31.97
N PHE A 560 -18.46 3.93 32.48
CA PHE A 560 -18.65 3.53 33.88
C PHE A 560 -18.88 2.02 33.95
N GLN A 561 -17.82 1.22 34.05
CA GLN A 561 -17.94 -0.17 34.52
C GLN A 561 -16.61 -0.74 35.05
N ASP A 562 -16.17 -0.20 36.18
CA ASP A 562 -15.14 -0.85 37.01
C ASP A 562 -15.77 -1.96 37.88
N CYS A 563 -15.54 -3.22 37.49
CA CYS A 563 -15.77 -4.42 38.30
C CYS A 563 -14.71 -4.60 39.41
N GLY A 564 -14.29 -3.52 40.09
CA GLY A 564 -13.39 -3.58 41.23
C GLY A 564 -14.08 -3.42 42.60
N PHE A 565 -15.25 -2.78 42.64
CA PHE A 565 -15.89 -2.36 43.90
C PHE A 565 -16.81 -3.45 44.50
N LEU A 566 -17.43 -4.28 43.66
CA LEU A 566 -18.32 -5.37 44.09
C LEU A 566 -17.56 -6.55 44.73
N MET A 567 -16.33 -6.84 44.28
CA MET A 567 -15.54 -7.95 44.80
C MET A 567 -15.01 -7.68 46.22
N ILE A 568 -14.69 -6.42 46.55
CA ILE A 568 -14.22 -6.04 47.88
C ILE A 568 -15.38 -6.04 48.90
N GLU A 569 -16.59 -5.61 48.50
CA GLU A 569 -17.77 -5.75 49.36
C GLU A 569 -18.16 -7.22 49.56
N TYR A 570 -18.04 -8.06 48.53
CA TYR A 570 -18.31 -9.50 48.65
C TYR A 570 -17.30 -10.21 49.58
N LEU A 571 -16.02 -9.84 49.50
CA LEU A 571 -14.98 -10.40 50.38
C LEU A 571 -15.19 -9.99 51.85
N ILE A 572 -15.58 -8.74 52.10
CA ILE A 572 -15.88 -8.23 53.46
C ILE A 572 -17.11 -8.95 54.04
N VAL A 573 -18.14 -9.21 53.24
CA VAL A 573 -19.34 -9.95 53.68
C VAL A 573 -19.00 -11.41 54.01
N ILE A 574 -18.15 -12.07 53.22
CA ILE A 574 -17.70 -13.45 53.50
C ILE A 574 -16.84 -13.52 54.79
N ILE A 575 -15.97 -12.53 55.02
CA ILE A 575 -15.15 -12.44 56.24
C ILE A 575 -16.04 -12.16 57.47
N LEU A 576 -17.07 -11.32 57.35
CA LEU A 576 -18.00 -11.04 58.45
C LEU A 576 -18.93 -12.23 58.76
N LEU A 577 -19.37 -12.98 57.74
CA LEU A 577 -20.19 -14.19 57.91
C LEU A 577 -19.39 -15.37 58.51
N SER A 578 -18.10 -15.49 58.17
CA SER A 578 -17.20 -16.49 58.76
C SER A 578 -16.80 -16.16 60.20
N LEU A 579 -16.65 -14.88 60.56
CA LEU A 579 -16.45 -14.47 61.96
C LEU A 579 -17.71 -14.66 62.82
N ALA A 580 -18.91 -14.43 62.26
CA ALA A 580 -20.18 -14.66 62.94
C ALA A 580 -20.45 -16.16 63.21
N SER A 581 -20.06 -17.04 62.29
CA SER A 581 -20.23 -18.50 62.47
C SER A 581 -19.29 -19.06 63.54
N VAL A 582 -18.06 -18.54 63.69
CA VAL A 582 -17.14 -18.92 64.77
C VAL A 582 -17.60 -18.44 66.15
N LEU A 583 -18.22 -17.25 66.23
CA LEU A 583 -18.80 -16.73 67.48
C LEU A 583 -20.07 -17.50 67.90
N LEU A 584 -20.91 -17.90 66.94
CA LEU A 584 -22.07 -18.76 67.19
C LEU A 584 -21.65 -20.18 67.62
N TYR A 585 -20.60 -20.75 67.02
CA TYR A 585 -20.07 -22.07 67.39
C TYR A 585 -19.47 -22.10 68.80
N ARG A 586 -18.78 -21.03 69.22
CA ARG A 586 -18.28 -20.87 70.61
C ARG A 586 -19.40 -20.59 71.62
N GLY A 587 -20.43 -19.83 71.25
CA GLY A 587 -21.61 -19.59 72.08
C GLY A 587 -22.43 -20.85 72.33
N TRP A 588 -22.61 -21.68 71.29
CA TRP A 588 -23.34 -22.96 71.40
C TRP A 588 -22.61 -23.97 72.31
N HIS A 589 -21.28 -24.04 72.24
CA HIS A 589 -20.51 -24.91 73.14
C HIS A 589 -20.58 -24.47 74.61
N TYR A 590 -20.66 -23.16 74.89
CA TYR A 590 -20.80 -22.62 76.24
C TYR A 590 -22.22 -22.84 76.82
N ILE A 591 -23.26 -22.76 75.97
CA ILE A 591 -24.66 -23.05 76.35
C ILE A 591 -24.87 -24.55 76.59
N VAL A 592 -24.26 -25.43 75.79
CA VAL A 592 -24.33 -26.90 76.00
C VAL A 592 -23.61 -27.35 77.28
N LEU A 593 -22.50 -26.70 77.66
CA LEU A 593 -21.79 -26.97 78.91
C LEU A 593 -22.53 -26.47 80.16
N THR A 594 -23.30 -25.37 80.05
CA THR A 594 -24.17 -24.89 81.15
C THR A 594 -25.45 -25.72 81.27
N TYR A 595 -25.99 -26.25 80.17
CA TYR A 595 -27.16 -27.14 80.19
C TYR A 595 -26.84 -28.54 80.73
N ARG A 596 -25.64 -29.10 80.44
CA ARG A 596 -25.21 -30.41 80.98
C ARG A 596 -24.95 -30.45 82.49
N ARG A 597 -24.93 -29.31 83.19
CA ARG A 597 -24.70 -29.24 84.66
C ARG A 597 -25.97 -29.21 85.51
N ARG A 598 -27.19 -29.24 84.95
CA ARG A 598 -28.42 -29.29 85.76
C ARG A 598 -29.44 -30.33 85.25
N LYS A 599 -29.64 -31.35 86.09
CA LYS A 599 -30.78 -32.28 86.22
C LYS A 599 -30.90 -33.46 85.23
N ARG A 600 -30.66 -34.67 85.76
CA ARG A 600 -31.60 -35.81 85.65
C ARG A 600 -32.68 -35.64 86.77
N PRO A 601 -33.85 -36.34 86.80
CA PRO A 601 -34.18 -37.61 86.13
C PRO A 601 -35.67 -37.80 85.64
N ILE A 602 -35.95 -39.03 85.17
CA ILE A 602 -37.23 -39.82 85.16
C ILE A 602 -38.18 -39.76 83.94
N LEU A 603 -38.17 -40.88 83.19
CA LEU A 603 -39.27 -41.76 82.70
C LEU A 603 -40.70 -41.18 82.48
N THR A 604 -41.27 -41.32 81.27
CA THR A 604 -42.35 -42.26 80.84
C THR A 604 -43.05 -41.81 79.54
N ASP A 605 -43.47 -42.79 78.74
CA ASP A 605 -44.25 -42.70 77.48
C ASP A 605 -45.51 -41.83 77.56
N VAL A 606 -45.82 -41.09 76.47
CA VAL A 606 -47.20 -40.84 75.96
C VAL A 606 -47.14 -40.49 74.46
N GLU A 607 -47.95 -41.20 73.67
CA GLU A 607 -48.26 -40.94 72.26
C GLU A 607 -49.27 -39.78 72.05
N LEU A 608 -49.25 -39.26 70.81
CA LEU A 608 -50.40 -38.94 69.95
C LEU A 608 -50.77 -37.46 69.66
N LEU A 609 -50.90 -37.20 68.34
CA LEU A 609 -51.52 -36.09 67.60
C LEU A 609 -50.88 -34.69 67.75
N GLY A 610 -50.46 -33.98 66.71
CA GLY A 610 -50.87 -34.03 65.31
C GLY A 610 -51.34 -32.64 64.88
N VAL A 611 -50.94 -32.25 63.65
CA VAL A 611 -51.58 -31.28 62.75
C VAL A 611 -50.91 -29.88 62.61
N THR A 612 -50.03 -29.82 61.58
CA THR A 612 -49.96 -28.82 60.46
C THR A 612 -49.41 -27.41 60.72
N THR A 613 -48.65 -26.74 59.83
CA THR A 613 -48.14 -26.99 58.47
C THR A 613 -47.15 -25.88 58.03
N LEU A 614 -46.40 -26.16 56.94
CA LEU A 614 -45.67 -25.29 56.00
C LEU A 614 -44.23 -24.93 56.44
N ARG A 615 -43.16 -25.10 55.64
CA ARG A 615 -43.06 -25.28 54.18
C ARG A 615 -41.59 -25.65 53.82
N LYS A 616 -41.41 -26.50 52.80
CA LYS A 616 -40.23 -26.71 51.92
C LYS A 616 -38.96 -27.32 52.53
N LEU A 617 -38.11 -28.09 51.84
CA LEU A 617 -38.15 -29.10 50.75
C LEU A 617 -36.68 -29.33 50.34
N HIS A 618 -36.14 -30.52 50.54
CA HIS A 618 -35.09 -31.14 49.72
C HIS A 618 -35.08 -32.65 50.08
N LEU A 619 -35.66 -33.51 49.23
CA LEU A 619 -35.09 -34.24 48.08
C LEU A 619 -34.27 -35.49 48.48
N ILE A 620 -34.27 -36.48 47.56
CA ILE A 620 -33.60 -37.81 47.54
C ILE A 620 -34.58 -38.95 47.92
N GLN A 621 -34.90 -39.96 47.10
CA GLN A 621 -34.38 -40.43 45.81
C GLN A 621 -35.34 -41.50 45.20
N LEU A 622 -35.04 -41.84 43.94
CA LEU A 622 -35.26 -43.11 43.23
C LEU A 622 -36.57 -43.35 42.46
N GLU A 623 -36.47 -43.01 41.17
CA GLU A 623 -36.47 -43.96 40.04
C GLU A 623 -37.71 -44.80 39.76
N ILE A 624 -38.28 -44.58 38.56
CA ILE A 624 -38.36 -45.55 37.46
C ILE A 624 -39.49 -45.11 36.51
N GLY A 625 -39.17 -45.03 35.21
CA GLY A 625 -40.05 -45.63 34.21
C GLY A 625 -40.99 -44.71 33.45
N LYS A 626 -40.48 -44.26 32.31
CA LYS A 626 -41.11 -44.41 30.97
C LYS A 626 -42.43 -43.68 30.68
N LYS A 627 -42.28 -42.77 29.71
CA LYS A 627 -43.03 -42.70 28.45
C LYS A 627 -44.55 -42.46 28.56
N SER A 628 -44.93 -41.25 28.15
CA SER A 628 -45.46 -40.98 26.80
C SER A 628 -46.75 -40.15 26.77
N VAL A 629 -46.68 -39.15 25.88
CA VAL A 629 -47.72 -38.81 24.89
C VAL A 629 -48.84 -37.83 25.29
N ARG A 630 -48.75 -36.68 24.58
CA ARG A 630 -49.79 -35.81 24.00
C ARG A 630 -50.71 -35.04 24.94
N ARG A 631 -50.50 -33.71 24.93
CA ARG A 631 -51.60 -32.74 24.92
C ARG A 631 -52.08 -32.53 23.49
N VAL A 632 -53.39 -32.68 23.33
CA VAL A 632 -54.21 -32.12 22.25
C VAL A 632 -54.94 -30.91 22.84
N SER A 633 -54.90 -29.81 22.09
CA SER A 633 -55.78 -28.62 22.05
C SER A 633 -56.74 -28.32 23.21
N ALA A 634 -56.71 -27.07 23.68
CA ALA A 634 -57.72 -26.05 23.33
C ALA A 634 -57.16 -24.66 23.66
#